data_AF-E4ZGS9-F1
#
_entry.id   AF-E4ZGS9-F1
#
_cell.length_a   1.000
_cell.length_b   1.000
_cell.length_c   1.000
_cell.angle_alpha   90.00
_cell.angle_beta   90.00
_cell.angle_gamma   90.00
#
_symmetry.space_group_name_H-M   'P 1'
#
loop_
_entity.id
_entity.type
_entity.pdbx_description
1 polymer ?
#
loop_
_entity_poly.entity_id
_entity_poly.type
_entity_poly.pdbx_seq_one_letter_code
_entity_poly.pdbx_strand_id
1 'polypeptide(L)'
;MDAKVLFCRLLSLSILIQLSEAQLPSVWKPDDIITFFCSRWYHQSVVKNDVLHVYGGIQTFNVPDLSVKSTNNTLGHNPFLLQVDLANSWDWQKNMSWHSINVAENPKTGAHVRHAMVNGAMYAGPYNSTNIWTYGGTTFRGNKSFLDSDKPYANQYPLWSFDDETNNWDQFDLGQLTTPSRGLSAQAPDQGLAFYLNGQIDNGTEPNTWAGGDSISLLEGMMVIDLAHQTARNVSTSSLRTSQPRSSGAMQYVPGVGDSGVLVALGGRMYGGMRTLTSQDKGSLLTFDTIDVYDIASYSVDSGANGTWHQQRASGDIPPPRIDTCTVVASAPDNSTHNIYLYGGWVRMVFLTAHKAYADIGKDPTGNENKWYDDIYVLTLPSFTWIKMYQAESPRYGHTCHLVGRQLLTIGGHNVRRNQTNMCDWETQSIAILDLPSMTWGSVFNATNGEYELSPAIVEKVGGTSRGGAAMKQPVVGWSSPKLESIMSSTRIYSNVNGTIDIIRATPTTSITRTNKRTAIIAGATATAVLFLFINCVTWILYLRRRRQSIDGLTKQTIDDRDWPEIQEVEGKAKFELSPDEKRIYEMKGEDWRHEAPDTRVRAEADPGNAVTHAFELPATNFSKDGKWGVPIIKEPTPCSSRRASTVAGGTVVSIVARKDSSDMA
;
A
#
# COMPACT_ATOMS: atom_id res chain seq x y z
N MET A 1 -49.25 -5.45 -48.96
CA MET A 1 -48.13 -4.69 -48.35
C MET A 1 -46.86 -5.20 -49.00
N ASP A 2 -46.02 -4.34 -49.57
CA ASP A 2 -44.94 -4.78 -50.47
C ASP A 2 -43.79 -5.46 -49.70
N ALA A 3 -43.35 -6.63 -50.18
CA ALA A 3 -42.30 -7.42 -49.53
C ALA A 3 -40.97 -6.64 -49.45
N LYS A 4 -40.68 -5.79 -50.44
CA LYS A 4 -39.49 -4.92 -50.41
C LYS A 4 -39.55 -3.89 -49.28
N VAL A 5 -40.73 -3.35 -48.98
CA VAL A 5 -40.93 -2.38 -47.88
C VAL A 5 -40.80 -3.05 -46.52
N LEU A 6 -41.29 -4.30 -46.37
CA LEU A 6 -41.10 -5.08 -45.16
C LEU A 6 -39.61 -5.42 -44.95
N PHE A 7 -38.92 -5.89 -45.99
CA PHE A 7 -37.49 -6.20 -45.92
C PHE A 7 -36.64 -4.98 -45.58
N CYS A 8 -36.85 -3.83 -46.25
CA CYS A 8 -36.14 -2.59 -45.91
C CYS A 8 -36.42 -2.14 -44.47
N ARG A 9 -37.65 -2.26 -43.96
CA ARG A 9 -37.96 -1.93 -42.56
C ARG A 9 -37.32 -2.87 -41.56
N LEU A 10 -37.24 -4.17 -41.86
CA LEU A 10 -36.51 -5.14 -41.04
C LEU A 10 -35.01 -4.84 -41.03
N LEU A 11 -34.41 -4.52 -42.20
CA LEU A 11 -33.00 -4.12 -42.28
C LEU A 11 -32.74 -2.82 -41.49
N SER A 12 -33.60 -1.81 -41.64
CA SER A 12 -33.53 -0.57 -40.85
C SER A 12 -33.65 -0.84 -39.35
N LEU A 13 -34.52 -1.76 -38.93
CA LEU A 13 -34.68 -2.14 -37.53
C LEU A 13 -33.45 -2.89 -37.00
N SER A 14 -32.86 -3.81 -37.78
CA SER A 14 -31.62 -4.51 -37.42
C SER A 14 -30.45 -3.54 -37.27
N ILE A 15 -30.31 -2.58 -38.19
CA ILE A 15 -29.28 -1.54 -38.13
C ILE A 15 -29.53 -0.59 -36.96
N LEU A 16 -30.77 -0.21 -36.68
CA LEU A 16 -31.11 0.60 -35.50
C LEU A 16 -30.88 -0.13 -34.18
N ILE A 17 -31.11 -1.44 -34.12
CA ILE A 17 -30.77 -2.28 -32.95
C ILE A 17 -29.25 -2.27 -32.76
N GLN A 18 -28.47 -2.58 -33.80
CA GLN A 18 -27.00 -2.57 -33.76
C GLN A 18 -26.40 -1.19 -33.45
N LEU A 19 -27.09 -0.09 -33.80
CA LEU A 19 -26.70 1.28 -33.44
C LEU A 19 -27.28 1.76 -32.09
N SER A 20 -28.11 0.96 -31.43
CA SER A 20 -28.65 1.26 -30.09
C SER A 20 -27.89 0.59 -28.95
N GLU A 21 -27.06 -0.40 -29.26
CA GLU A 21 -26.19 -1.09 -28.31
C GLU A 21 -24.92 -0.28 -28.01
N ALA A 22 -25.09 0.90 -27.44
CA ALA A 22 -24.05 1.60 -26.67
C ALA A 22 -23.81 0.86 -25.33
N GLN A 23 -23.43 -0.41 -25.41
CA GLN A 23 -23.10 -1.24 -24.26
C GLN A 23 -21.73 -0.83 -23.71
N LEU A 24 -21.61 -0.76 -22.38
CA LEU A 24 -20.34 -1.07 -21.70
C LEU A 24 -19.83 -2.42 -22.25
N PRO A 25 -18.51 -2.65 -22.42
CA PRO A 25 -18.01 -3.94 -22.90
C PRO A 25 -18.57 -5.06 -22.01
N SER A 26 -19.44 -5.89 -22.59
CA SER A 26 -20.27 -6.86 -21.84
C SER A 26 -19.43 -7.99 -21.23
N VAL A 27 -18.19 -8.12 -21.68
CA VAL A 27 -17.08 -8.76 -20.98
C VAL A 27 -15.89 -7.80 -21.03
N TRP A 28 -15.42 -7.32 -19.88
CA TRP A 28 -14.14 -6.61 -19.77
C TRP A 28 -13.00 -7.62 -19.79
N LYS A 29 -11.86 -7.22 -20.37
CA LYS A 29 -10.63 -7.99 -20.45
C LYS A 29 -9.60 -7.50 -19.43
N PRO A 30 -8.55 -8.30 -19.13
CA PRO A 30 -7.45 -7.87 -18.26
C PRO A 30 -6.83 -6.52 -18.64
N ASP A 31 -6.68 -6.23 -19.94
CA ASP A 31 -6.07 -4.99 -20.43
C ASP A 31 -7.00 -3.76 -20.35
N ASP A 32 -8.31 -3.95 -20.30
CA ASP A 32 -9.30 -2.85 -20.22
C ASP A 32 -9.18 -2.13 -18.85
N ILE A 33 -8.81 -2.87 -17.79
CA ILE A 33 -8.60 -2.33 -16.44
C ILE A 33 -7.37 -1.40 -16.36
N ILE A 34 -6.42 -1.55 -17.29
CA ILE A 34 -5.23 -0.69 -17.44
C ILE A 34 -5.56 0.45 -18.41
N THR A 35 -6.17 0.13 -19.55
CA THR A 35 -6.39 1.05 -20.67
C THR A 35 -7.37 2.17 -20.31
N PHE A 36 -8.41 1.86 -19.53
CA PHE A 36 -9.40 2.84 -19.07
C PHE A 36 -9.11 3.35 -17.65
N PHE A 37 -7.95 3.04 -17.06
CA PHE A 37 -7.63 3.41 -15.68
C PHE A 37 -7.70 4.92 -15.44
N CYS A 38 -8.35 5.32 -14.35
CA CYS A 38 -8.52 6.73 -14.00
C CYS A 38 -8.16 7.03 -12.53
N SER A 39 -8.45 6.13 -11.58
CA SER A 39 -7.89 6.11 -10.21
C SER A 39 -8.18 4.77 -9.50
N ARG A 40 -7.47 4.44 -8.41
CA ARG A 40 -7.81 3.33 -7.49
C ARG A 40 -7.57 3.64 -6.01
N TRP A 41 -8.32 2.98 -5.13
CA TRP A 41 -8.12 3.01 -3.68
C TRP A 41 -8.71 1.79 -2.97
N TYR A 42 -8.26 1.53 -1.74
CA TYR A 42 -8.59 0.36 -0.91
C TYR A 42 -8.23 -1.01 -1.53
N HIS A 43 -7.35 -1.04 -2.54
CA HIS A 43 -6.74 -2.27 -3.05
C HIS A 43 -5.79 -2.89 -2.01
N GLN A 44 -5.48 -4.16 -2.23
CA GLN A 44 -4.39 -4.86 -1.54
C GLN A 44 -3.16 -4.85 -2.46
N SER A 45 -1.95 -4.94 -1.90
CA SER A 45 -0.72 -5.07 -2.70
C SER A 45 0.45 -5.58 -1.87
N VAL A 46 1.42 -6.24 -2.51
CA VAL A 46 2.69 -6.61 -1.90
C VAL A 46 3.81 -6.63 -2.93
N VAL A 47 5.04 -6.27 -2.54
CA VAL A 47 6.24 -6.54 -3.33
C VAL A 47 6.81 -7.91 -2.93
N LYS A 48 7.15 -8.73 -3.92
CA LYS A 48 7.84 -10.02 -3.75
C LYS A 48 8.67 -10.32 -5.00
N ASN A 49 9.88 -10.82 -4.83
CA ASN A 49 10.78 -11.26 -5.90
C ASN A 49 10.92 -10.22 -7.02
N ASP A 50 11.11 -8.95 -6.64
CA ASP A 50 11.14 -7.79 -7.54
C ASP A 50 9.88 -7.61 -8.42
N VAL A 51 8.70 -8.05 -7.96
CA VAL A 51 7.42 -7.78 -8.62
C VAL A 51 6.45 -7.14 -7.63
N LEU A 52 5.93 -5.96 -8.00
CA LEU A 52 4.83 -5.30 -7.30
C LEU A 52 3.51 -5.93 -7.74
N HIS A 53 2.88 -6.67 -6.82
CA HIS A 53 1.56 -7.26 -7.01
C HIS A 53 0.48 -6.35 -6.44
N VAL A 54 -0.64 -6.18 -7.14
CA VAL A 54 -1.82 -5.41 -6.71
C VAL A 54 -3.09 -6.20 -7.01
N TYR A 55 -3.94 -6.42 -6.00
CA TYR A 55 -5.23 -7.09 -6.17
C TYR A 55 -6.40 -6.27 -5.61
N GLY A 56 -7.54 -6.33 -6.30
CA GLY A 56 -8.77 -5.68 -5.85
C GLY A 56 -8.70 -4.14 -5.81
N GLY A 57 -9.47 -3.55 -4.90
CA GLY A 57 -9.67 -2.11 -4.77
C GLY A 57 -10.84 -1.57 -5.58
N ILE A 58 -11.38 -0.45 -5.12
CA ILE A 58 -12.34 0.38 -5.85
C ILE A 58 -11.56 1.16 -6.92
N GLN A 59 -12.12 1.29 -8.12
CA GLN A 59 -11.49 2.03 -9.21
C GLN A 59 -12.50 2.94 -9.92
N THR A 60 -12.01 4.01 -10.53
CA THR A 60 -12.74 4.74 -11.57
C THR A 60 -12.12 4.49 -12.94
N PHE A 61 -12.97 4.49 -13.96
CA PHE A 61 -12.59 4.24 -15.34
C PHE A 61 -13.10 5.34 -16.28
N ASN A 62 -12.25 5.76 -17.21
CA ASN A 62 -12.60 6.69 -18.28
C ASN A 62 -12.71 5.91 -19.60
N VAL A 63 -13.91 5.41 -19.89
CA VAL A 63 -14.20 4.55 -21.06
C VAL A 63 -14.72 5.44 -22.21
N PRO A 64 -14.12 5.38 -23.42
CA PRO A 64 -14.60 6.11 -24.59
C PRO A 64 -16.05 5.76 -24.98
N ASP A 65 -16.69 6.68 -25.71
CA ASP A 65 -17.96 6.52 -26.43
C ASP A 65 -19.20 6.08 -25.61
N LEU A 66 -19.11 6.01 -24.28
CA LEU A 66 -20.28 5.92 -23.39
C LEU A 66 -21.12 7.21 -23.47
N SER A 67 -22.06 7.27 -24.42
CA SER A 67 -22.88 8.46 -24.72
C SER A 67 -23.98 8.76 -23.67
N VAL A 68 -23.72 8.52 -22.39
CA VAL A 68 -24.51 9.06 -21.28
C VAL A 68 -24.22 10.56 -21.19
N LYS A 69 -25.24 11.41 -21.04
CA LYS A 69 -25.09 12.88 -20.99
C LYS A 69 -24.54 13.41 -19.64
N SER A 70 -23.63 12.68 -19.01
CA SER A 70 -22.90 13.09 -17.81
C SER A 70 -21.40 12.94 -18.04
N THR A 71 -20.63 13.85 -17.45
CA THR A 71 -19.17 13.97 -17.63
C THR A 71 -18.41 12.98 -16.74
N ASN A 72 -18.94 11.76 -16.60
CA ASN A 72 -18.70 10.93 -15.43
C ASN A 72 -17.94 9.64 -15.73
N ASN A 73 -16.78 9.48 -15.10
CA ASN A 73 -16.05 8.23 -14.98
C ASN A 73 -16.95 7.10 -14.44
N THR A 74 -16.80 5.89 -14.97
CA THR A 74 -17.48 4.68 -14.47
C THR A 74 -16.82 4.23 -13.17
N LEU A 75 -17.60 4.13 -12.09
CA LEU A 75 -17.14 3.58 -10.81
C LEU A 75 -17.24 2.05 -10.81
N GLY A 76 -16.17 1.35 -10.45
CA GLY A 76 -16.13 -0.11 -10.41
C GLY A 76 -15.05 -0.62 -9.45
N HIS A 77 -14.47 -1.77 -9.77
CA HIS A 77 -13.42 -2.41 -8.98
C HIS A 77 -12.45 -3.17 -9.89
N ASN A 78 -11.35 -3.66 -9.35
CA ASN A 78 -10.45 -4.57 -10.07
C ASN A 78 -10.77 -6.05 -9.77
N PRO A 79 -11.12 -6.88 -10.77
CA PRO A 79 -11.24 -8.32 -10.60
C PRO A 79 -9.94 -9.08 -10.93
N PHE A 80 -8.93 -8.43 -11.50
CA PHE A 80 -7.68 -9.01 -12.01
C PHE A 80 -6.53 -8.87 -11.01
N LEU A 81 -5.55 -9.77 -11.07
CA LEU A 81 -4.26 -9.57 -10.40
C LEU A 81 -3.37 -8.74 -11.32
N LEU A 82 -2.80 -7.66 -10.79
CA LEU A 82 -1.95 -6.74 -11.54
C LEU A 82 -0.51 -6.82 -11.05
N GLN A 83 0.45 -6.74 -11.99
CA GLN A 83 1.88 -6.82 -11.73
C GLN A 83 2.63 -5.66 -12.40
N VAL A 84 3.68 -5.18 -11.73
CA VAL A 84 4.73 -4.31 -12.30
C VAL A 84 6.09 -4.89 -11.93
N ASP A 85 6.97 -5.02 -12.92
CA ASP A 85 8.38 -5.39 -12.75
C ASP A 85 9.13 -4.31 -11.94
N LEU A 86 9.98 -4.74 -11.02
CA LEU A 86 10.90 -3.92 -10.24
C LEU A 86 12.36 -4.39 -10.37
N ALA A 87 12.64 -5.42 -11.17
CA ALA A 87 14.01 -5.85 -11.46
C ALA A 87 14.69 -4.89 -12.46
N ASN A 88 13.91 -4.21 -13.31
CA ASN A 88 14.39 -3.21 -14.26
C ASN A 88 13.93 -1.79 -13.88
N SER A 89 14.75 -0.80 -14.24
CA SER A 89 14.44 0.62 -14.06
C SER A 89 13.49 1.15 -15.16
N TRP A 90 12.48 1.93 -14.78
CA TRP A 90 11.47 2.46 -15.70
C TRP A 90 10.98 3.85 -15.28
N ASP A 91 10.28 4.52 -16.18
CA ASP A 91 9.63 5.81 -15.97
C ASP A 91 8.13 5.67 -16.27
N TRP A 92 7.27 5.93 -15.27
CA TRP A 92 5.82 5.75 -15.45
C TRP A 92 5.21 6.74 -16.46
N GLN A 93 5.94 7.79 -16.85
CA GLN A 93 5.53 8.71 -17.91
C GLN A 93 5.91 8.23 -19.32
N LYS A 94 6.66 7.12 -19.46
CA LYS A 94 7.27 6.72 -20.75
C LYS A 94 7.21 5.24 -21.08
N ASN A 95 7.63 4.36 -20.16
CA ASN A 95 7.94 2.96 -20.50
C ASN A 95 7.61 1.93 -19.40
N MET A 96 6.93 2.31 -18.32
CA MET A 96 6.33 1.33 -17.41
C MET A 96 5.09 0.69 -18.06
N SER A 97 4.91 -0.62 -17.86
CA SER A 97 3.72 -1.37 -18.28
C SER A 97 3.20 -2.24 -17.14
N TRP A 98 1.90 -2.22 -16.91
CA TRP A 98 1.23 -3.20 -16.06
C TRP A 98 1.01 -4.52 -16.82
N HIS A 99 1.29 -5.65 -16.17
CA HIS A 99 0.80 -6.96 -16.59
C HIS A 99 -0.51 -7.27 -15.84
N SER A 100 -1.47 -7.91 -16.51
CA SER A 100 -2.83 -8.14 -15.96
C SER A 100 -3.25 -9.59 -16.14
N ILE A 101 -3.49 -10.28 -15.02
CA ILE A 101 -3.73 -11.72 -14.96
C ILE A 101 -5.20 -11.98 -14.63
N ASN A 102 -5.82 -12.85 -15.42
CA ASN A 102 -7.14 -13.40 -15.14
C ASN A 102 -7.11 -14.22 -13.84
N VAL A 103 -7.96 -13.85 -12.88
CA VAL A 103 -8.11 -14.61 -11.64
C VAL A 103 -9.03 -15.80 -11.89
N ALA A 104 -8.41 -16.96 -12.11
CA ALA A 104 -9.09 -18.24 -12.29
C ALA A 104 -9.68 -18.79 -10.98
N GLU A 105 -10.61 -19.74 -11.11
CA GLU A 105 -11.03 -20.60 -10.01
C GLU A 105 -9.88 -21.48 -9.50
N ASN A 106 -9.96 -21.92 -8.25
CA ASN A 106 -9.04 -22.93 -7.74
C ASN A 106 -9.17 -24.24 -8.54
N PRO A 107 -8.09 -24.74 -9.18
CA PRO A 107 -8.16 -25.87 -10.11
C PRO A 107 -8.49 -27.22 -9.45
N LYS A 108 -8.48 -27.30 -8.11
CA LYS A 108 -8.81 -28.50 -7.33
C LYS A 108 -10.28 -28.53 -6.90
N THR A 109 -10.93 -27.37 -6.78
CA THR A 109 -12.24 -27.22 -6.10
C THR A 109 -13.31 -26.51 -6.92
N GLY A 110 -12.93 -25.73 -7.95
CA GLY A 110 -13.85 -24.86 -8.69
C GLY A 110 -14.34 -23.64 -7.91
N ALA A 111 -13.74 -23.33 -6.75
CA ALA A 111 -14.14 -22.16 -5.98
C ALA A 111 -13.52 -20.86 -6.56
N HIS A 112 -14.35 -19.84 -6.76
CA HIS A 112 -13.90 -18.51 -7.16
C HIS A 112 -13.10 -17.84 -6.01
N VAL A 113 -11.94 -17.30 -6.35
CA VAL A 113 -11.26 -16.28 -5.52
C VAL A 113 -12.23 -15.11 -5.33
N ARG A 114 -12.21 -14.51 -4.14
CA ARG A 114 -13.17 -13.43 -3.78
C ARG A 114 -12.96 -12.21 -4.69
N HIS A 115 -13.86 -12.00 -5.66
CA HIS A 115 -13.82 -10.83 -6.54
C HIS A 115 -13.99 -9.52 -5.75
N ALA A 116 -13.49 -8.42 -6.33
CA ALA A 116 -13.66 -7.06 -5.80
C ALA A 116 -13.19 -6.84 -4.34
N MET A 117 -12.18 -7.59 -3.87
CA MET A 117 -11.62 -7.43 -2.51
C MET A 117 -11.18 -5.98 -2.28
N VAL A 118 -11.77 -5.32 -1.28
CA VAL A 118 -11.30 -4.03 -0.77
C VAL A 118 -11.03 -4.11 0.73
N ASN A 119 -10.06 -3.35 1.24
CA ASN A 119 -9.71 -3.31 2.67
C ASN A 119 -9.42 -4.69 3.31
N GLY A 120 -8.71 -5.57 2.60
CA GLY A 120 -8.07 -6.75 3.21
C GLY A 120 -6.55 -6.56 3.25
N ALA A 121 -5.78 -7.66 3.27
CA ALA A 121 -4.32 -7.64 3.35
C ALA A 121 -3.68 -8.57 2.31
N MET A 122 -2.52 -8.17 1.78
CA MET A 122 -1.65 -9.03 0.96
C MET A 122 -0.31 -9.27 1.66
N TYR A 123 0.23 -10.47 1.50
CA TYR A 123 1.51 -10.88 2.10
C TYR A 123 2.40 -11.58 1.06
N ALA A 124 3.71 -11.37 1.17
CA ALA A 124 4.74 -12.09 0.42
C ALA A 124 4.94 -13.51 0.98
N GLY A 125 4.58 -13.77 2.23
CA GLY A 125 4.78 -15.07 2.86
C GLY A 125 6.26 -15.44 3.03
N PRO A 126 6.58 -16.74 3.16
CA PRO A 126 7.96 -17.21 3.37
C PRO A 126 8.90 -16.90 2.19
N TYR A 127 10.16 -16.58 2.50
CA TYR A 127 11.22 -16.33 1.50
C TYR A 127 11.46 -17.52 0.55
N ASN A 128 11.32 -18.75 1.04
CA ASN A 128 11.55 -19.99 0.28
C ASN A 128 10.36 -20.45 -0.57
N SER A 129 9.36 -19.60 -0.80
CA SER A 129 8.17 -19.88 -1.59
C SER A 129 8.02 -18.82 -2.68
N THR A 130 7.42 -19.17 -3.82
CA THR A 130 6.99 -18.22 -4.87
C THR A 130 5.69 -17.51 -4.47
N ASN A 131 4.78 -18.22 -3.80
CA ASN A 131 3.41 -17.78 -3.53
C ASN A 131 3.32 -16.41 -2.84
N ILE A 132 2.50 -15.51 -3.38
CA ILE A 132 1.90 -14.40 -2.63
C ILE A 132 0.59 -14.86 -2.00
N TRP A 133 0.08 -14.09 -1.04
CA TRP A 133 -1.11 -14.44 -0.26
C TRP A 133 -2.08 -13.25 -0.17
N THR A 134 -3.38 -13.51 -0.26
CA THR A 134 -4.43 -12.53 0.07
C THR A 134 -5.21 -13.03 1.28
N TYR A 135 -5.55 -12.12 2.19
CA TYR A 135 -6.31 -12.42 3.40
C TYR A 135 -7.36 -11.35 3.68
N GLY A 136 -8.59 -11.81 3.90
CA GLY A 136 -9.69 -10.92 4.26
C GLY A 136 -10.15 -10.00 3.14
N GLY A 137 -10.76 -8.88 3.55
CA GLY A 137 -11.38 -7.88 2.68
C GLY A 137 -12.89 -8.02 2.56
N THR A 138 -13.49 -7.06 1.86
CA THR A 138 -14.93 -6.99 1.59
C THR A 138 -15.18 -6.72 0.10
N THR A 139 -16.25 -7.29 -0.47
CA THR A 139 -16.65 -7.10 -1.88
C THR A 139 -17.25 -5.71 -2.07
N PHE A 140 -16.74 -4.90 -3.00
CA PHE A 140 -17.30 -3.58 -3.29
C PHE A 140 -18.76 -3.65 -3.82
N ARG A 141 -19.74 -3.28 -2.98
CA ARG A 141 -21.18 -3.29 -3.32
C ARG A 141 -21.71 -2.00 -3.95
N GLY A 142 -20.87 -0.99 -4.21
CA GLY A 142 -21.30 0.35 -4.61
C GLY A 142 -21.72 0.50 -6.08
N ASN A 143 -21.31 -0.41 -6.96
CA ASN A 143 -21.87 -0.56 -8.30
C ASN A 143 -22.15 -2.05 -8.56
N LYS A 144 -23.44 -2.42 -8.64
CA LYS A 144 -23.92 -3.78 -8.94
C LYS A 144 -24.25 -4.02 -10.42
N SER A 145 -23.85 -3.10 -11.28
CA SER A 145 -23.86 -3.25 -12.74
C SER A 145 -22.44 -3.34 -13.31
N PHE A 146 -21.43 -3.41 -12.44
CA PHE A 146 -20.05 -3.73 -12.80
C PHE A 146 -19.82 -5.24 -12.67
N LEU A 147 -18.80 -5.75 -13.36
CA LEU A 147 -18.39 -7.16 -13.45
C LEU A 147 -18.61 -7.97 -12.15
N ASP A 148 -19.17 -9.17 -12.26
CA ASP A 148 -19.15 -10.20 -11.20
C ASP A 148 -19.68 -9.79 -9.81
N SER A 149 -20.39 -8.66 -9.70
CA SER A 149 -20.77 -8.03 -8.41
C SER A 149 -21.67 -8.86 -7.49
N ASP A 150 -22.31 -9.89 -8.04
CA ASP A 150 -23.18 -10.83 -7.31
C ASP A 150 -22.77 -12.30 -7.53
N LYS A 151 -21.53 -12.59 -7.99
CA LYS A 151 -20.97 -13.95 -7.97
C LYS A 151 -20.83 -14.42 -6.51
N PRO A 152 -21.47 -15.54 -6.10
CA PRO A 152 -21.30 -16.08 -4.76
C PRO A 152 -19.93 -16.76 -4.62
N TYR A 153 -19.30 -16.60 -3.46
CA TYR A 153 -18.02 -17.21 -3.11
C TYR A 153 -18.15 -18.00 -1.79
N ALA A 154 -17.22 -18.92 -1.55
CA ALA A 154 -17.21 -19.74 -0.34
C ALA A 154 -16.51 -19.02 0.82
N ASN A 155 -17.26 -18.68 1.86
CA ASN A 155 -16.76 -17.96 3.05
C ASN A 155 -15.68 -18.73 3.83
N GLN A 156 -15.70 -20.06 3.71
CA GLN A 156 -14.76 -20.99 4.35
C GLN A 156 -13.29 -20.66 4.06
N TYR A 157 -12.99 -19.95 2.98
CA TYR A 157 -11.64 -19.63 2.55
C TYR A 157 -11.36 -18.12 2.69
N PRO A 158 -10.88 -17.67 3.87
CA PRO A 158 -10.46 -16.29 4.10
C PRO A 158 -9.01 -16.02 3.66
N LEU A 159 -8.20 -17.07 3.50
CA LEU A 159 -6.81 -17.02 3.03
C LEU A 159 -6.73 -17.71 1.66
N TRP A 160 -6.07 -17.05 0.72
CA TRP A 160 -5.77 -17.57 -0.60
C TRP A 160 -4.29 -17.36 -0.91
N SER A 161 -3.70 -18.25 -1.71
CA SER A 161 -2.38 -18.03 -2.30
C SER A 161 -2.47 -17.93 -3.81
N PHE A 162 -1.63 -17.12 -4.42
CA PHE A 162 -1.35 -17.14 -5.85
C PHE A 162 0.10 -17.55 -6.07
N ASP A 163 0.33 -18.60 -6.85
CA ASP A 163 1.66 -19.01 -7.29
C ASP A 163 1.99 -18.37 -8.65
N ASP A 164 3.08 -17.60 -8.67
CA ASP A 164 3.53 -16.84 -9.84
C ASP A 164 4.12 -17.72 -10.94
N GLU A 165 4.72 -18.88 -10.59
CA GLU A 165 5.27 -19.81 -11.59
C GLU A 165 4.17 -20.49 -12.42
N THR A 166 3.09 -20.93 -11.77
CA THR A 166 2.01 -21.67 -12.44
C THR A 166 0.74 -20.85 -12.70
N ASN A 167 0.69 -19.60 -12.24
CA ASN A 167 -0.47 -18.70 -12.31
C ASN A 167 -1.75 -19.26 -11.65
N ASN A 168 -1.61 -20.20 -10.71
CA ASN A 168 -2.74 -20.83 -10.03
C ASN A 168 -3.08 -20.17 -8.69
N TRP A 169 -4.37 -20.13 -8.38
CA TRP A 169 -4.87 -19.77 -7.05
C TRP A 169 -5.16 -21.04 -6.23
N ASP A 170 -4.78 -21.03 -4.96
CA ASP A 170 -5.15 -22.05 -3.98
C ASP A 170 -5.80 -21.42 -2.73
N GLN A 171 -6.52 -22.23 -1.95
CA GLN A 171 -7.46 -21.76 -0.93
C GLN A 171 -7.26 -22.48 0.42
N PHE A 172 -7.36 -21.75 1.53
CA PHE A 172 -7.06 -22.29 2.85
C PHE A 172 -8.13 -21.89 3.87
N ASP A 173 -8.66 -22.91 4.56
CA ASP A 173 -9.57 -22.75 5.68
C ASP A 173 -8.76 -22.57 6.96
N LEU A 174 -8.93 -21.42 7.61
CA LEU A 174 -8.24 -21.06 8.85
C LEU A 174 -9.10 -21.30 10.10
N GLY A 175 -10.22 -22.03 9.97
CA GLY A 175 -11.12 -22.39 11.08
C GLY A 175 -11.95 -21.23 11.63
N GLN A 176 -12.00 -20.09 10.94
CA GLN A 176 -12.80 -18.93 11.35
C GLN A 176 -14.14 -18.86 10.62
N LEU A 177 -15.20 -18.53 11.36
CA LEU A 177 -16.59 -18.51 10.87
C LEU A 177 -16.91 -17.32 9.96
N THR A 178 -16.05 -16.30 9.93
CA THR A 178 -16.27 -15.04 9.22
C THR A 178 -14.95 -14.44 8.76
N THR A 179 -14.97 -13.86 7.57
CA THR A 179 -13.86 -13.11 7.00
C THR A 179 -13.79 -11.69 7.58
N PRO A 180 -12.60 -11.07 7.78
CA PRO A 180 -12.49 -9.70 8.27
C PRO A 180 -12.18 -8.66 7.18
N SER A 181 -12.61 -7.41 7.36
CA SER A 181 -12.22 -6.22 6.58
C SER A 181 -11.62 -5.12 7.49
N ARG A 182 -10.91 -4.14 6.91
CA ARG A 182 -10.38 -2.93 7.58
C ARG A 182 -9.56 -3.17 8.86
N GLY A 183 -8.94 -4.33 9.02
CA GLY A 183 -8.00 -4.60 10.11
C GLY A 183 -6.64 -3.98 9.86
N LEU A 184 -5.81 -3.96 10.89
CA LEU A 184 -4.40 -3.60 10.78
C LEU A 184 -3.62 -4.85 10.37
N SER A 185 -2.78 -4.79 9.35
CA SER A 185 -2.03 -5.95 8.86
C SER A 185 -0.53 -5.71 8.82
N ALA A 186 0.26 -6.77 9.03
CA ALA A 186 1.71 -6.80 8.88
C ALA A 186 2.20 -8.24 8.60
N GLN A 187 3.45 -8.39 8.16
CA GLN A 187 4.07 -9.68 7.85
C GLN A 187 5.48 -9.78 8.41
N ALA A 188 5.90 -10.99 8.80
CA ALA A 188 7.27 -11.37 9.12
C ALA A 188 7.70 -12.51 8.16
N PRO A 189 8.15 -12.17 6.92
CA PRO A 189 8.52 -13.15 5.88
C PRO A 189 9.61 -14.13 6.33
N ASP A 190 10.52 -13.65 7.19
CA ASP A 190 11.61 -14.40 7.80
C ASP A 190 11.18 -15.52 8.75
N GLN A 191 9.92 -15.47 9.19
CA GLN A 191 9.28 -16.45 10.07
C GLN A 191 8.10 -17.15 9.40
N GLY A 192 7.76 -16.78 8.15
CA GLY A 192 6.56 -17.25 7.46
C GLY A 192 5.25 -16.80 8.10
N LEU A 193 5.27 -15.77 8.97
CA LEU A 193 4.10 -15.33 9.73
C LEU A 193 3.45 -14.09 9.11
N ALA A 194 2.12 -14.06 9.16
CA ALA A 194 1.32 -12.87 8.91
C ALA A 194 0.44 -12.53 10.11
N PHE A 195 0.16 -11.24 10.31
CA PHE A 195 -0.54 -10.72 11.47
C PHE A 195 -1.68 -9.83 11.02
N TYR A 196 -2.90 -10.14 11.43
CA TYR A 196 -4.08 -9.32 11.14
C TYR A 196 -4.84 -8.99 12.44
N LEU A 197 -4.74 -7.73 12.84
CA LEU A 197 -5.23 -7.18 14.10
C LEU A 197 -6.60 -6.52 13.92
N ASN A 198 -7.58 -7.02 14.68
CA ASN A 198 -8.96 -6.50 14.77
C ASN A 198 -9.65 -6.34 13.40
N GLY A 199 -10.11 -5.13 13.05
CA GLY A 199 -10.96 -4.87 11.89
C GLY A 199 -12.46 -5.03 12.18
N GLN A 200 -13.21 -5.38 11.15
CA GLN A 200 -14.68 -5.43 11.17
C GLN A 200 -15.26 -6.44 10.15
N ILE A 201 -16.57 -6.62 10.18
CA ILE A 201 -17.41 -7.25 9.15
C ILE A 201 -18.42 -6.19 8.69
N ASP A 202 -18.72 -6.15 7.39
CA ASP A 202 -19.67 -5.23 6.76
C ASP A 202 -20.49 -5.92 5.64
N ASN A 203 -21.33 -5.16 4.92
CA ASN A 203 -22.32 -5.68 3.96
C ASN A 203 -21.75 -6.24 2.63
N GLY A 204 -20.43 -6.23 2.46
CA GLY A 204 -19.75 -6.88 1.33
C GLY A 204 -18.87 -8.07 1.74
N THR A 205 -18.67 -8.32 3.04
CA THR A 205 -17.66 -9.26 3.55
C THR A 205 -18.02 -10.72 3.29
N GLU A 206 -19.30 -11.06 3.39
CA GLU A 206 -19.84 -12.42 3.33
C GLU A 206 -21.23 -12.39 2.64
N PRO A 207 -21.68 -13.41 1.86
CA PRO A 207 -22.99 -13.38 1.20
C PRO A 207 -24.20 -13.33 2.15
N ASN A 208 -24.04 -13.75 3.41
CA ASN A 208 -25.07 -13.60 4.44
C ASN A 208 -25.16 -12.18 5.02
N THR A 209 -24.09 -11.36 4.95
CA THR A 209 -24.13 -9.94 5.37
C THR A 209 -24.66 -9.01 4.28
N TRP A 210 -24.80 -9.49 3.04
CA TRP A 210 -25.29 -8.71 1.89
C TRP A 210 -26.68 -8.08 2.06
N ALA A 211 -27.50 -8.60 2.98
CA ALA A 211 -28.82 -8.06 3.33
C ALA A 211 -28.80 -7.14 4.57
N GLY A 212 -27.65 -7.00 5.25
CA GLY A 212 -27.50 -6.32 6.55
C GLY A 212 -27.55 -4.78 6.53
N GLY A 213 -27.98 -4.16 5.43
CA GLY A 213 -28.04 -2.70 5.32
C GLY A 213 -26.66 -2.06 5.40
N ASP A 214 -26.48 -1.11 6.32
CA ASP A 214 -25.20 -0.48 6.66
C ASP A 214 -24.62 -0.96 7.99
N SER A 215 -25.09 -2.11 8.49
CA SER A 215 -24.60 -2.73 9.73
C SER A 215 -23.13 -3.16 9.61
N ILE A 216 -22.36 -2.86 10.65
CA ILE A 216 -20.94 -3.18 10.78
C ILE A 216 -20.74 -3.85 12.15
N SER A 217 -20.03 -4.98 12.20
CA SER A 217 -19.63 -5.65 13.45
C SER A 217 -18.12 -5.55 13.63
N LEU A 218 -17.63 -5.08 14.78
CA LEU A 218 -16.20 -5.00 15.05
C LEU A 218 -15.62 -6.35 15.48
N LEU A 219 -14.35 -6.60 15.13
CA LEU A 219 -13.67 -7.85 15.42
C LEU A 219 -12.57 -7.67 16.47
N GLU A 220 -12.66 -8.46 17.53
CA GLU A 220 -11.71 -8.51 18.65
C GLU A 220 -10.63 -9.57 18.40
N GLY A 221 -9.46 -9.38 19.01
CA GLY A 221 -8.32 -10.29 18.84
C GLY A 221 -7.46 -9.99 17.61
N MET A 222 -6.39 -10.78 17.46
CA MET A 222 -5.45 -10.71 16.34
C MET A 222 -5.22 -12.11 15.79
N MET A 223 -5.42 -12.29 14.49
CA MET A 223 -5.06 -13.53 13.81
C MET A 223 -3.55 -13.54 13.56
N VAL A 224 -2.86 -14.49 14.17
CA VAL A 224 -1.49 -14.88 13.80
C VAL A 224 -1.62 -16.05 12.85
N ILE A 225 -1.20 -15.85 11.60
CA ILE A 225 -1.35 -16.79 10.49
C ILE A 225 0.04 -17.34 10.15
N ASP A 226 0.20 -18.65 10.22
CA ASP A 226 1.37 -19.37 9.71
C ASP A 226 1.12 -19.67 8.23
N LEU A 227 1.86 -18.99 7.34
CA LEU A 227 1.74 -19.14 5.90
C LEU A 227 2.57 -20.32 5.35
N ALA A 228 3.46 -20.91 6.16
CA ALA A 228 4.24 -22.09 5.78
C ALA A 228 3.45 -23.40 6.02
N HIS A 229 2.61 -23.44 7.05
CA HIS A 229 1.73 -24.58 7.39
C HIS A 229 0.24 -24.29 7.13
N GLN A 230 -0.10 -23.09 6.67
CA GLN A 230 -1.47 -22.61 6.37
C GLN A 230 -2.46 -22.81 7.53
N THR A 231 -2.01 -22.49 8.75
CA THR A 231 -2.84 -22.50 9.96
C THR A 231 -2.92 -21.10 10.56
N ALA A 232 -3.86 -20.86 11.48
CA ALA A 232 -3.91 -19.60 12.22
C ALA A 232 -4.41 -19.77 13.65
N ARG A 233 -4.06 -18.81 14.51
CA ARG A 233 -4.57 -18.70 15.88
C ARG A 233 -5.00 -17.27 16.16
N ASN A 234 -6.23 -17.10 16.65
CA ASN A 234 -6.67 -15.82 17.22
C ASN A 234 -6.05 -15.66 18.63
N VAL A 235 -5.29 -14.59 18.85
CA VAL A 235 -4.75 -14.23 20.17
C VAL A 235 -5.49 -13.04 20.78
N SER A 236 -5.61 -13.05 22.11
CA SER A 236 -6.27 -11.97 22.85
C SER A 236 -5.51 -10.65 22.72
N THR A 237 -6.22 -9.59 22.34
CA THR A 237 -5.68 -8.22 22.25
C THR A 237 -5.89 -7.42 23.54
N SER A 238 -6.15 -8.09 24.67
CA SER A 238 -6.46 -7.47 25.97
C SER A 238 -5.32 -6.63 26.58
N SER A 239 -4.07 -6.81 26.10
CA SER A 239 -2.89 -6.07 26.55
C SER A 239 -2.53 -4.83 25.71
N LEU A 240 -3.30 -4.51 24.66
CA LEU A 240 -3.18 -3.22 23.96
C LEU A 240 -3.53 -2.05 24.90
N ARG A 241 -3.10 -0.82 24.53
CA ARG A 241 -3.50 0.44 25.21
C ARG A 241 -5.02 0.54 25.38
N THR A 242 -5.77 -0.10 24.50
CA THR A 242 -7.21 -0.24 24.53
C THR A 242 -7.59 -1.69 24.25
N SER A 243 -8.42 -2.29 25.12
CA SER A 243 -9.03 -3.60 24.88
C SER A 243 -10.15 -3.57 23.82
N GLN A 244 -10.51 -2.37 23.34
CA GLN A 244 -11.52 -2.18 22.29
C GLN A 244 -10.92 -2.45 20.90
N PRO A 245 -11.66 -3.13 20.01
CA PRO A 245 -11.20 -3.37 18.65
C PRO A 245 -11.02 -2.07 17.86
N ARG A 246 -9.93 -1.97 17.10
CA ARG A 246 -9.63 -0.85 16.21
C ARG A 246 -9.74 -1.25 14.74
N SER A 247 -10.15 -0.32 13.86
CA SER A 247 -10.12 -0.52 12.41
C SER A 247 -9.46 0.65 11.68
N SER A 248 -9.04 0.42 10.43
CA SER A 248 -8.54 1.42 9.49
C SER A 248 -7.27 2.18 9.94
N GLY A 249 -6.49 1.62 10.87
CA GLY A 249 -5.13 2.07 11.20
C GLY A 249 -4.07 1.35 10.39
N ALA A 250 -2.81 1.49 10.78
CA ALA A 250 -1.68 0.79 10.16
C ALA A 250 -0.91 -0.06 11.18
N MET A 251 -0.23 -1.11 10.72
CA MET A 251 0.71 -1.90 11.52
C MET A 251 1.94 -2.23 10.67
N GLN A 252 3.10 -2.35 11.29
CA GLN A 252 4.36 -2.63 10.59
C GLN A 252 5.22 -3.62 11.37
N TYR A 253 5.98 -4.44 10.65
CA TYR A 253 6.96 -5.34 11.23
C TYR A 253 8.35 -4.70 11.21
N VAL A 254 9.02 -4.68 12.35
CA VAL A 254 10.39 -4.20 12.51
C VAL A 254 11.29 -5.42 12.78
N PRO A 255 11.89 -6.04 11.74
CA PRO A 255 12.70 -7.25 11.89
C PRO A 255 13.95 -7.08 12.74
N GLY A 256 14.52 -5.87 12.80
CA GLY A 256 15.81 -5.61 13.44
C GLY A 256 15.80 -5.55 14.98
N VAL A 257 14.63 -5.59 15.63
CA VAL A 257 14.45 -5.24 17.05
C VAL A 257 13.84 -6.39 17.86
N GLY A 258 14.33 -6.67 19.07
CA GLY A 258 13.85 -7.80 19.87
C GLY A 258 14.34 -9.14 19.31
N ASP A 259 14.01 -10.25 19.95
CA ASP A 259 14.61 -11.56 19.61
C ASP A 259 13.97 -12.23 18.36
N SER A 260 12.73 -11.84 18.03
CA SER A 260 11.97 -12.29 16.84
C SER A 260 11.47 -11.13 15.95
N GLY A 261 11.98 -9.91 16.14
CA GLY A 261 11.34 -8.71 15.59
C GLY A 261 10.16 -8.25 16.46
N VAL A 262 9.61 -7.07 16.16
CA VAL A 262 8.40 -6.54 16.82
C VAL A 262 7.37 -6.06 15.80
N LEU A 263 6.09 -6.05 16.19
CA LEU A 263 5.06 -5.28 15.45
C LEU A 263 4.88 -3.92 16.08
N VAL A 264 4.59 -2.90 15.26
CA VAL A 264 4.28 -1.54 15.72
C VAL A 264 2.94 -1.12 15.13
N ALA A 265 1.94 -0.91 15.98
CA ALA A 265 0.57 -0.56 15.58
C ALA A 265 0.28 0.94 15.80
N LEU A 266 -0.29 1.58 14.78
CA LEU A 266 -0.36 3.02 14.61
C LEU A 266 -1.77 3.48 14.21
N GLY A 267 -2.28 4.50 14.91
CA GLY A 267 -3.57 5.14 14.61
C GLY A 267 -4.77 4.17 14.65
N GLY A 268 -5.77 4.42 13.80
CA GLY A 268 -7.00 3.64 13.74
C GLY A 268 -8.18 4.27 14.50
N ARG A 269 -9.37 3.69 14.32
CA ARG A 269 -10.65 4.13 14.89
C ARG A 269 -11.25 3.08 15.82
N MET A 270 -11.82 3.51 16.94
CA MET A 270 -12.48 2.68 17.96
C MET A 270 -13.85 3.26 18.31
N TYR A 271 -14.78 2.47 18.86
CA TYR A 271 -16.17 2.88 19.03
C TYR A 271 -16.72 2.73 20.47
N GLY A 272 -15.93 3.10 21.48
CA GLY A 272 -16.43 3.30 22.85
C GLY A 272 -16.99 2.04 23.53
N GLY A 273 -16.57 0.84 23.10
CA GLY A 273 -17.08 -0.44 23.59
C GLY A 273 -18.28 -1.00 22.83
N MET A 274 -18.77 -0.32 21.78
CA MET A 274 -19.77 -0.87 20.86
C MET A 274 -19.16 -2.02 20.04
N ARG A 275 -19.89 -3.14 19.91
CA ARG A 275 -19.50 -4.30 19.07
C ARG A 275 -20.20 -4.34 17.71
N THR A 276 -21.35 -3.68 17.60
CA THR A 276 -22.13 -3.52 16.35
C THR A 276 -22.47 -2.05 16.16
N LEU A 277 -22.49 -1.61 14.91
CA LEU A 277 -22.47 -0.22 14.46
C LEU A 277 -23.29 -0.04 13.18
N THR A 278 -23.51 1.21 12.81
CA THR A 278 -24.05 1.70 11.54
C THR A 278 -23.07 2.66 10.86
N SER A 279 -23.37 3.09 9.63
CA SER A 279 -22.64 4.16 8.92
C SER A 279 -22.63 5.51 9.64
N GLN A 280 -23.53 5.73 10.60
CA GLN A 280 -23.72 6.99 11.32
C GLN A 280 -22.95 7.05 12.64
N ASP A 281 -22.43 5.92 13.14
CA ASP A 281 -21.87 5.83 14.49
C ASP A 281 -20.52 6.55 14.65
N LYS A 282 -20.35 7.17 15.82
CA LYS A 282 -19.32 8.19 16.10
C LYS A 282 -18.19 7.68 16.97
N GLY A 283 -17.51 6.63 16.50
CA GLY A 283 -16.23 6.19 17.07
C GLY A 283 -15.11 7.23 16.95
N SER A 284 -14.21 7.23 17.94
CA SER A 284 -13.06 8.12 18.13
C SER A 284 -11.78 7.60 17.45
N LEU A 285 -10.85 8.50 17.13
CA LEU A 285 -9.53 8.15 16.59
C LEU A 285 -8.46 7.97 17.68
N LEU A 286 -7.54 7.03 17.45
CA LEU A 286 -6.35 6.83 18.27
C LEU A 286 -5.28 7.89 17.96
N THR A 287 -4.65 8.40 19.02
CA THR A 287 -3.53 9.35 18.95
C THR A 287 -2.20 8.64 18.70
N PHE A 288 -1.31 9.29 17.95
CA PHE A 288 0.06 8.83 17.71
C PHE A 288 1.07 9.26 18.80
N ASP A 289 0.59 9.85 19.90
CA ASP A 289 1.40 10.20 21.08
C ASP A 289 1.79 8.99 21.94
N THR A 290 1.12 7.85 21.73
CA THR A 290 1.42 6.58 22.38
C THR A 290 1.30 5.46 21.36
N ILE A 291 2.38 4.69 21.22
CA ILE A 291 2.57 3.65 20.23
C ILE A 291 2.35 2.28 20.91
N ASP A 292 1.58 1.39 20.27
CA ASP A 292 1.43 0.00 20.71
C ASP A 292 2.47 -0.87 19.99
N VAL A 293 3.26 -1.66 20.74
CA VAL A 293 4.36 -2.51 20.24
C VAL A 293 4.15 -3.95 20.70
N TYR A 294 4.24 -4.93 19.79
CA TYR A 294 4.10 -6.36 20.11
C TYR A 294 5.44 -7.08 20.13
N ASP A 295 5.76 -7.76 21.23
CA ASP A 295 6.91 -8.67 21.33
C ASP A 295 6.57 -10.03 20.71
N ILE A 296 7.01 -10.28 19.47
CA ILE A 296 6.75 -11.54 18.76
C ILE A 296 7.44 -12.72 19.44
N ALA A 297 8.60 -12.52 20.08
CA ALA A 297 9.27 -13.60 20.80
C ALA A 297 8.41 -14.10 21.97
N SER A 298 7.63 -13.20 22.61
CA SER A 298 6.69 -13.56 23.68
C SER A 298 5.45 -14.36 23.22
N TYR A 299 5.13 -14.39 21.91
CA TYR A 299 4.14 -15.33 21.35
C TYR A 299 4.68 -16.76 21.29
N SER A 300 5.98 -16.90 20.99
CA SER A 300 6.64 -18.17 20.70
C SER A 300 7.12 -18.95 21.94
N VAL A 301 6.86 -18.46 23.15
CA VAL A 301 7.32 -19.08 24.42
C VAL A 301 6.60 -20.39 24.70
N ASP A 302 5.27 -20.40 24.56
CA ASP A 302 4.39 -21.54 24.80
C ASP A 302 3.26 -21.54 23.76
N SER A 303 2.76 -22.73 23.37
CA SER A 303 1.71 -22.86 22.34
C SER A 303 0.38 -22.17 22.67
N GLY A 304 0.17 -21.77 23.93
CA GLY A 304 -0.98 -20.98 24.39
C GLY A 304 -0.72 -19.47 24.55
N ALA A 305 0.54 -19.01 24.54
CA ALA A 305 0.88 -17.62 24.89
C ALA A 305 0.29 -16.61 23.90
N ASN A 306 -0.45 -15.60 24.36
CA ASN A 306 -1.03 -14.58 23.46
C ASN A 306 0.00 -13.58 22.90
N GLY A 307 1.25 -13.68 23.33
CA GLY A 307 2.24 -12.61 23.20
C GLY A 307 1.88 -11.37 24.03
N THR A 308 2.76 -10.37 23.98
CA THR A 308 2.73 -9.20 24.88
C THR A 308 2.71 -7.92 24.06
N TRP A 309 1.68 -7.11 24.26
CA TRP A 309 1.67 -5.72 23.81
C TRP A 309 2.25 -4.82 24.91
N HIS A 310 3.12 -3.91 24.50
CA HIS A 310 3.70 -2.84 25.31
C HIS A 310 3.27 -1.50 24.75
N GLN A 311 3.16 -0.49 25.59
CA GLN A 311 2.88 0.89 25.19
C GLN A 311 4.15 1.72 25.35
N GLN A 312 4.43 2.62 24.41
CA GLN A 312 5.49 3.61 24.55
C GLN A 312 5.01 5.00 24.13
N ARG A 313 5.23 5.98 24.99
CA ARG A 313 4.95 7.39 24.66
C ARG A 313 5.98 7.92 23.66
N ALA A 314 5.49 8.62 22.65
CA ALA A 314 6.28 9.25 21.60
C ALA A 314 6.51 10.74 21.88
N SER A 315 7.43 11.33 21.14
CA SER A 315 7.87 12.73 21.25
C SER A 315 8.07 13.36 19.87
N GLY A 316 8.35 14.67 19.81
CA GLY A 316 8.57 15.39 18.54
C GLY A 316 7.28 15.79 17.83
N ASP A 317 7.31 15.81 16.50
CA ASP A 317 6.24 16.30 15.62
C ASP A 317 5.10 15.28 15.49
N ILE A 318 4.39 14.99 16.57
CA ILE A 318 3.35 13.94 16.60
C ILE A 318 2.25 14.23 15.55
N PRO A 319 1.98 13.31 14.59
CA PRO A 319 0.99 13.55 13.55
C PRO A 319 -0.45 13.60 14.09
N PRO A 320 -1.33 14.43 13.49
CA PRO A 320 -2.76 14.43 13.79
C PRO A 320 -3.43 13.04 13.61
N PRO A 321 -4.34 12.63 14.54
CA PRO A 321 -5.14 11.40 14.45
C PRO A 321 -5.85 11.24 13.10
N ARG A 322 -5.75 10.06 12.50
CA ARG A 322 -6.24 9.75 11.14
C ARG A 322 -6.37 8.24 10.90
N ILE A 323 -7.01 7.90 9.78
CA ILE A 323 -7.21 6.52 9.26
C ILE A 323 -6.85 6.42 7.77
N ASP A 324 -6.77 5.18 7.26
CA ASP A 324 -6.50 4.84 5.85
C ASP A 324 -5.18 5.45 5.30
N THR A 325 -4.17 5.55 6.17
CA THR A 325 -2.77 5.90 5.87
C THR A 325 -2.01 4.71 5.29
N CYS A 326 -1.05 4.93 4.39
CA CYS A 326 -0.01 3.93 4.17
C CYS A 326 1.14 4.11 5.18
N THR A 327 1.92 3.05 5.40
CA THR A 327 3.18 3.09 6.14
C THR A 327 4.21 2.14 5.51
N VAL A 328 5.50 2.37 5.77
CA VAL A 328 6.61 1.43 5.47
C VAL A 328 7.68 1.52 6.56
N VAL A 329 8.56 0.51 6.66
CA VAL A 329 9.75 0.55 7.54
C VAL A 329 11.01 0.63 6.69
N ALA A 330 11.88 1.59 7.01
CA ALA A 330 13.23 1.70 6.45
C ALA A 330 14.28 1.70 7.58
N SER A 331 15.16 0.70 7.61
CA SER A 331 16.25 0.62 8.61
C SER A 331 17.53 1.20 8.03
N ALA A 332 18.29 1.93 8.85
CA ALA A 332 19.62 2.39 8.48
C ALA A 332 20.56 1.20 8.16
N PRO A 333 21.58 1.38 7.30
CA PRO A 333 22.55 0.33 6.94
C PRO A 333 23.26 -0.37 8.11
N ASP A 334 23.51 0.34 9.21
CA ASP A 334 24.08 -0.26 10.43
C ASP A 334 23.05 -0.97 11.34
N ASN A 335 21.77 -0.96 10.95
CA ASN A 335 20.63 -1.53 11.66
C ASN A 335 20.40 -0.97 13.09
N SER A 336 20.96 0.21 13.42
CA SER A 336 20.79 0.86 14.73
C SER A 336 19.52 1.71 14.86
N THR A 337 18.91 2.06 13.72
CA THR A 337 17.89 3.10 13.61
C THR A 337 16.82 2.63 12.62
N HIS A 338 15.56 2.55 13.06
CA HIS A 338 14.45 2.09 12.22
C HIS A 338 13.41 3.19 12.06
N ASN A 339 13.02 3.47 10.82
CA ASN A 339 12.22 4.62 10.45
C ASN A 339 10.89 4.14 9.89
N ILE A 340 9.80 4.32 10.64
CA ILE A 340 8.46 3.99 10.19
C ILE A 340 7.87 5.24 9.54
N TYR A 341 7.90 5.29 8.21
CA TYR A 341 7.29 6.36 7.44
C TYR A 341 5.78 6.16 7.40
N LEU A 342 5.03 7.26 7.50
CA LEU A 342 3.57 7.34 7.43
C LEU A 342 3.19 8.42 6.43
N TYR A 343 2.33 8.09 5.47
CA TYR A 343 1.86 9.03 4.44
C TYR A 343 0.33 9.12 4.39
N GLY A 344 -0.15 10.35 4.18
CA GLY A 344 -1.55 10.64 3.85
C GLY A 344 -2.55 10.22 4.94
N GLY A 345 -3.65 9.60 4.53
CA GLY A 345 -4.80 9.27 5.37
C GLY A 345 -5.81 10.41 5.49
N TRP A 346 -6.84 10.23 6.32
CA TRP A 346 -7.91 11.21 6.51
C TRP A 346 -8.60 11.12 7.89
N VAL A 347 -9.44 12.12 8.18
CA VAL A 347 -10.31 12.21 9.37
C VAL A 347 -11.64 12.87 9.00
N ARG A 348 -12.72 12.45 9.67
CA ARG A 348 -14.02 13.15 9.70
C ARG A 348 -14.19 13.86 11.05
N MET A 349 -14.50 15.16 11.04
CA MET A 349 -14.79 16.02 12.20
C MET A 349 -15.67 15.35 13.26
N VAL A 350 -16.69 14.63 12.79
CA VAL A 350 -17.69 13.93 13.59
C VAL A 350 -17.09 12.87 14.53
N PHE A 351 -15.82 12.50 14.34
CA PHE A 351 -15.08 11.49 15.12
C PHE A 351 -14.18 12.09 16.22
N LEU A 352 -14.23 13.42 16.44
CA LEU A 352 -13.34 14.15 17.36
C LEU A 352 -14.03 14.60 18.67
N THR A 353 -14.84 13.73 19.28
CA THR A 353 -15.53 14.00 20.56
C THR A 353 -14.64 13.86 21.80
N ALA A 354 -13.47 13.20 21.70
CA ALA A 354 -12.65 12.83 22.87
C ALA A 354 -11.76 13.97 23.42
N HIS A 355 -11.31 14.93 22.60
CA HIS A 355 -10.40 15.99 23.04
C HIS A 355 -10.75 17.35 22.42
N LYS A 356 -11.13 18.32 23.28
CA LYS A 356 -11.40 19.72 22.90
C LYS A 356 -10.25 20.41 22.16
N ALA A 357 -9.01 19.96 22.37
CA ALA A 357 -7.81 20.46 21.68
C ALA A 357 -7.74 20.12 20.19
N TYR A 358 -8.60 19.23 19.67
CA TYR A 358 -8.61 18.81 18.26
C TYR A 358 -9.76 19.42 17.43
N ALA A 359 -10.55 20.35 17.99
CA ALA A 359 -11.75 20.90 17.35
C ALA A 359 -11.51 21.66 16.02
N ASP A 360 -10.29 22.17 15.81
CA ASP A 360 -9.88 22.85 14.57
C ASP A 360 -9.08 21.94 13.63
N ILE A 361 -8.67 20.75 14.07
CA ILE A 361 -7.85 19.84 13.27
C ILE A 361 -8.65 19.15 12.17
N GLY A 362 -9.95 18.91 12.35
CA GLY A 362 -10.80 18.27 11.35
C GLY A 362 -11.34 19.18 10.23
N LYS A 363 -11.15 20.50 10.33
CA LYS A 363 -11.59 21.46 9.31
C LYS A 363 -10.58 21.51 8.17
N ASP A 364 -11.03 21.27 6.94
CA ASP A 364 -10.39 21.81 5.74
C ASP A 364 -10.68 23.34 5.65
N PRO A 365 -9.81 24.18 5.04
CA PRO A 365 -10.08 25.62 4.82
C PRO A 365 -11.43 25.96 4.17
N THR A 366 -12.11 25.02 3.51
CA THR A 366 -13.49 25.19 3.01
C THR A 366 -14.59 25.08 4.09
N GLY A 367 -14.24 24.72 5.33
CA GLY A 367 -15.19 24.49 6.44
C GLY A 367 -15.83 23.09 6.45
N ASN A 368 -15.42 22.20 5.55
CA ASN A 368 -15.99 20.84 5.42
C ASN A 368 -15.75 19.94 6.64
N GLU A 369 -16.66 18.99 6.87
CA GLU A 369 -16.57 17.99 7.96
C GLU A 369 -15.44 16.94 7.79
N ASN A 370 -14.60 17.04 6.76
CA ASN A 370 -13.55 16.07 6.49
C ASN A 370 -12.23 16.79 6.23
N LYS A 371 -11.13 16.15 6.62
CA LYS A 371 -9.78 16.56 6.25
C LYS A 371 -9.00 15.35 5.77
N TRP A 372 -8.35 15.53 4.62
CA TRP A 372 -7.46 14.56 4.00
C TRP A 372 -6.04 15.11 4.04
N TYR A 373 -5.06 14.25 4.23
CA TYR A 373 -3.67 14.66 4.45
C TYR A 373 -2.81 14.36 3.22
N ASP A 374 -1.85 15.25 2.97
CA ASP A 374 -0.74 15.08 2.02
C ASP A 374 0.58 15.44 2.73
N ASP A 375 0.85 14.76 3.85
CA ASP A 375 2.09 14.91 4.61
C ASP A 375 2.73 13.55 4.88
N ILE A 376 4.07 13.53 4.83
CA ILE A 376 4.87 12.41 5.34
C ILE A 376 5.37 12.79 6.73
N TYR A 377 5.15 11.89 7.68
CA TYR A 377 5.80 11.85 8.98
C TYR A 377 6.65 10.58 9.09
N VAL A 378 7.68 10.61 9.94
CA VAL A 378 8.49 9.43 10.24
C VAL A 378 8.61 9.25 11.74
N LEU A 379 8.34 8.03 12.24
CA LEU A 379 8.59 7.61 13.61
C LEU A 379 9.94 6.89 13.66
N THR A 380 10.90 7.46 14.38
CA THR A 380 12.23 6.86 14.56
C THR A 380 12.26 5.98 15.80
N LEU A 381 12.80 4.78 15.67
CA LEU A 381 13.08 3.83 16.75
C LEU A 381 14.61 3.64 16.88
N PRO A 382 15.15 3.47 18.10
CA PRO A 382 14.46 3.32 19.39
C PRO A 382 14.11 4.63 20.11
N SER A 383 14.22 5.81 19.47
CA SER A 383 13.98 7.11 20.13
C SER A 383 12.50 7.49 20.30
N PHE A 384 11.58 6.76 19.68
CA PHE A 384 10.13 7.06 19.61
C PHE A 384 9.86 8.54 19.29
N THR A 385 10.63 9.09 18.35
CA THR A 385 10.54 10.50 17.94
C THR A 385 9.85 10.59 16.59
N TRP A 386 8.74 11.31 16.53
CA TRP A 386 8.11 11.73 15.29
C TRP A 386 8.83 12.96 14.72
N ILE A 387 9.04 12.96 13.41
CA ILE A 387 9.60 14.09 12.66
C ILE A 387 8.66 14.33 11.46
N LYS A 388 8.30 15.59 11.18
CA LYS A 388 7.57 15.92 9.95
C LYS A 388 8.54 16.07 8.78
N MET A 389 8.35 15.27 7.74
CA MET A 389 9.28 15.18 6.60
C MET A 389 8.78 15.90 5.34
N TYR A 390 7.46 15.99 5.15
CA TYR A 390 6.86 16.55 3.93
C TYR A 390 5.47 17.14 4.18
N GLN A 391 5.05 18.06 3.30
CA GLN A 391 3.68 18.57 3.19
C GLN A 391 3.47 19.08 1.75
N ALA A 392 2.39 18.66 1.09
CA ALA A 392 1.91 19.26 -0.15
C ALA A 392 0.37 19.30 -0.20
N GLU A 393 -0.20 19.21 -1.40
CA GLU A 393 -1.56 19.63 -1.77
C GLU A 393 -2.40 18.58 -2.55
N SER A 394 -1.88 17.36 -2.74
CA SER A 394 -2.53 16.23 -3.40
C SER A 394 -2.82 15.08 -2.40
N PRO A 395 -3.81 15.21 -1.50
CA PRO A 395 -4.03 14.26 -0.43
C PRO A 395 -4.39 12.85 -0.90
N ARG A 396 -3.90 11.84 -0.17
CA ARG A 396 -4.04 10.41 -0.47
C ARG A 396 -4.62 9.64 0.70
N TYR A 397 -5.63 8.82 0.48
CA TYR A 397 -6.11 7.83 1.46
C TYR A 397 -6.53 6.53 0.77
N GLY A 398 -6.44 5.40 1.49
CA GLY A 398 -6.67 4.08 0.91
C GLY A 398 -5.65 3.72 -0.17
N HIS A 399 -4.44 4.25 -0.07
CA HIS A 399 -3.28 3.86 -0.87
C HIS A 399 -2.47 2.81 -0.11
N THR A 400 -1.65 2.07 -0.85
CA THR A 400 -0.64 1.18 -0.28
C THR A 400 0.76 1.69 -0.63
N CYS A 401 1.76 1.22 0.11
CA CYS A 401 3.12 1.71 -0.01
C CYS A 401 4.13 0.59 0.22
N HIS A 402 5.23 0.62 -0.54
CA HIS A 402 6.33 -0.34 -0.42
C HIS A 402 7.69 0.35 -0.51
N LEU A 403 8.68 -0.18 0.21
CA LEU A 403 10.07 0.26 0.13
C LEU A 403 10.84 -0.66 -0.82
N VAL A 404 11.47 -0.10 -1.84
CA VAL A 404 12.32 -0.83 -2.79
C VAL A 404 13.67 -0.10 -2.87
N GLY A 405 14.73 -0.74 -2.36
CA GLY A 405 16.00 -0.07 -2.09
C GLY A 405 15.82 1.13 -1.15
N ARG A 406 16.09 2.34 -1.66
CA ARG A 406 15.84 3.63 -0.98
C ARG A 406 14.57 4.37 -1.41
N GLN A 407 13.82 3.83 -2.38
CA GLN A 407 12.64 4.48 -2.96
C GLN A 407 11.35 3.97 -2.31
N LEU A 408 10.51 4.90 -1.86
CA LEU A 408 9.13 4.63 -1.49
C LEU A 408 8.26 4.68 -2.74
N LEU A 409 7.62 3.57 -3.06
CA LEU A 409 6.58 3.48 -4.08
C LEU A 409 5.23 3.65 -3.39
N THR A 410 4.42 4.60 -3.83
CA THR A 410 3.03 4.79 -3.39
C THR A 410 2.09 4.35 -4.50
N ILE A 411 1.13 3.47 -4.19
CA ILE A 411 0.22 2.89 -5.18
C ILE A 411 -1.18 3.48 -4.96
N GLY A 412 -1.59 4.34 -5.89
CA GLY A 412 -2.93 4.93 -5.96
C GLY A 412 -3.30 5.77 -4.73
N GLY A 413 -4.55 5.70 -4.32
CA GLY A 413 -5.14 6.48 -3.22
C GLY A 413 -5.98 7.63 -3.74
N HIS A 414 -7.20 7.75 -3.21
CA HIS A 414 -8.16 8.72 -3.73
C HIS A 414 -7.86 10.15 -3.23
N ASN A 415 -8.00 11.14 -4.12
CA ASN A 415 -7.78 12.56 -3.83
C ASN A 415 -9.08 13.35 -4.02
N VAL A 416 -9.66 13.82 -2.91
CA VAL A 416 -10.98 14.49 -2.91
C VAL A 416 -10.97 15.93 -3.43
N ARG A 417 -9.78 16.53 -3.67
CA ARG A 417 -9.68 17.87 -4.26
C ARG A 417 -10.04 17.90 -5.75
N ARG A 418 -10.19 16.74 -6.41
CA ARG A 418 -10.73 16.62 -7.78
C ARG A 418 -12.19 16.21 -7.71
N ASN A 419 -13.04 16.92 -8.46
CA ASN A 419 -14.48 16.65 -8.42
C ASN A 419 -14.76 15.26 -9.03
N GLN A 420 -15.44 14.41 -8.26
CA GLN A 420 -15.17 12.96 -8.16
C GLN A 420 -15.43 12.14 -9.44
N THR A 421 -16.08 12.72 -10.43
CA THR A 421 -16.51 12.06 -11.66
C THR A 421 -15.80 12.57 -12.91
N ASN A 422 -15.15 13.74 -12.88
CA ASN A 422 -14.82 14.49 -14.10
C ASN A 422 -13.32 14.56 -14.45
N MET A 423 -12.44 14.08 -13.58
CA MET A 423 -10.98 14.14 -13.78
C MET A 423 -10.32 12.88 -13.23
N CYS A 424 -9.36 12.34 -13.98
CA CYS A 424 -8.50 11.26 -13.49
C CYS A 424 -7.42 11.78 -12.54
N ASP A 425 -6.70 10.83 -11.95
CA ASP A 425 -5.53 11.11 -11.15
C ASP A 425 -4.38 11.70 -12.00
N TRP A 426 -3.40 12.32 -11.35
CA TRP A 426 -2.11 12.64 -11.97
C TRP A 426 -1.13 11.46 -11.87
N GLU A 427 -1.35 10.55 -10.92
CA GLU A 427 -0.76 9.20 -10.94
C GLU A 427 -1.46 8.36 -12.01
N THR A 428 -1.28 8.74 -13.29
CA THR A 428 -1.98 8.17 -14.44
C THR A 428 -1.69 6.68 -14.67
N GLN A 429 -0.69 6.13 -13.97
CA GLN A 429 -0.32 4.72 -13.96
C GLN A 429 -0.48 4.07 -12.57
N SER A 430 -1.23 4.70 -11.66
CA SER A 430 -1.46 4.23 -10.28
C SER A 430 -0.20 4.16 -9.40
N ILE A 431 0.92 4.78 -9.77
CA ILE A 431 2.16 4.79 -8.96
C ILE A 431 2.76 6.20 -8.94
N ALA A 432 3.22 6.64 -7.77
CA ALA A 432 4.22 7.70 -7.61
C ALA A 432 5.41 7.19 -6.78
N ILE A 433 6.56 7.89 -6.89
CA ILE A 433 7.85 7.44 -6.35
C ILE A 433 8.53 8.59 -5.61
N LEU A 434 9.03 8.32 -4.41
CA LEU A 434 9.74 9.24 -3.53
C LEU A 434 11.11 8.65 -3.15
N ASP A 435 12.21 9.37 -3.44
CA ASP A 435 13.52 9.03 -2.85
C ASP A 435 13.51 9.46 -1.37
N LEU A 436 13.54 8.50 -0.45
CA LEU A 436 13.39 8.79 0.98
C LEU A 436 14.54 9.62 1.59
N PRO A 437 15.81 9.46 1.19
CA PRO A 437 16.89 10.24 1.80
C PRO A 437 16.97 11.68 1.31
N SER A 438 16.57 11.99 0.07
CA SER A 438 16.44 13.37 -0.43
C SER A 438 15.05 13.99 -0.20
N MET A 439 14.03 13.17 0.08
CA MET A 439 12.60 13.53 0.10
C MET A 439 12.08 14.14 -1.22
N THR A 440 12.64 13.74 -2.38
CA THR A 440 12.20 14.22 -3.70
C THR A 440 11.30 13.23 -4.42
N TRP A 441 10.11 13.68 -4.85
CA TRP A 441 9.21 12.94 -5.73
C TRP A 441 9.71 12.93 -7.19
N GLY A 442 9.45 11.85 -7.92
CA GLY A 442 9.79 11.71 -9.33
C GLY A 442 8.96 10.63 -10.04
N SER A 443 9.22 10.42 -11.34
CA SER A 443 8.56 9.39 -12.15
C SER A 443 9.42 8.16 -12.46
N VAL A 444 10.72 8.22 -12.15
CA VAL A 444 11.68 7.16 -12.46
C VAL A 444 11.87 6.24 -11.26
N PHE A 445 11.52 4.97 -11.43
CA PHE A 445 11.96 3.90 -10.56
C PHE A 445 13.33 3.41 -11.03
N ASN A 446 14.26 3.23 -10.10
CA ASN A 446 15.60 2.76 -10.38
C ASN A 446 15.90 1.52 -9.54
N ALA A 447 15.84 0.33 -10.16
CA ALA A 447 16.19 -0.95 -9.54
C ALA A 447 17.63 -0.97 -8.96
N THR A 448 18.51 -0.09 -9.45
CA THR A 448 19.92 0.00 -9.02
C THR A 448 20.20 1.14 -8.02
N ASN A 449 19.18 1.81 -7.45
CA ASN A 449 19.37 3.03 -6.66
C ASN A 449 20.07 2.84 -5.29
N GLY A 450 20.50 1.62 -4.95
CA GLY A 450 21.28 1.33 -3.75
C GLY A 450 20.46 1.20 -2.45
N GLU A 451 21.19 1.07 -1.35
CA GLU A 451 20.63 0.93 0.00
C GLU A 451 19.94 2.23 0.48
N TYR A 452 18.96 2.08 1.38
CA TYR A 452 18.35 3.19 2.10
C TYR A 452 19.39 3.86 3.02
N GLU A 453 19.27 5.18 3.17
CA GLU A 453 20.10 6.00 4.05
C GLU A 453 19.21 6.95 4.87
N LEU A 454 19.66 7.34 6.06
CA LEU A 454 18.99 8.39 6.84
C LEU A 454 19.08 9.73 6.09
N SER A 455 17.92 10.37 5.88
CA SER A 455 17.86 11.72 5.31
C SER A 455 18.55 12.73 6.24
N PRO A 456 19.08 13.87 5.72
CA PRO A 456 19.72 14.89 6.54
C PRO A 456 18.84 15.39 7.70
N ALA A 457 17.53 15.53 7.48
CA ALA A 457 16.59 15.96 8.50
C ALA A 457 16.35 14.90 9.60
N ILE A 458 16.49 13.60 9.32
CA ILE A 458 16.48 12.56 10.37
C ILE A 458 17.80 12.65 11.16
N VAL A 459 18.95 12.73 10.47
CA VAL A 459 20.27 12.82 11.11
C VAL A 459 20.40 14.07 11.99
N GLU A 460 19.86 15.22 11.57
CA GLU A 460 19.79 16.44 12.39
C GLU A 460 19.01 16.20 13.70
N LYS A 461 17.89 15.47 13.64
CA LYS A 461 17.00 15.26 14.78
C LYS A 461 17.50 14.18 15.74
N VAL A 462 18.07 13.07 15.27
CA VAL A 462 18.47 11.92 16.12
C VAL A 462 19.98 11.72 16.26
N GLY A 463 20.79 12.49 15.54
CA GLY A 463 22.25 12.36 15.48
C GLY A 463 22.70 11.18 14.61
N GLY A 464 24.01 10.93 14.62
CA GLY A 464 24.64 9.86 13.82
C GLY A 464 25.07 10.32 12.43
N THR A 465 24.82 9.49 11.42
CA THR A 465 25.25 9.66 10.02
C THR A 465 24.17 9.15 9.06
N SER A 466 24.32 9.35 7.74
CA SER A 466 23.41 8.76 6.74
C SER A 466 23.34 7.23 6.81
N ARG A 467 24.35 6.57 7.38
CA ARG A 467 24.42 5.10 7.54
C ARG A 467 23.92 4.59 8.88
N GLY A 468 23.44 5.48 9.76
CA GLY A 468 23.00 5.18 11.12
C GLY A 468 23.95 5.71 12.19
N GLY A 469 24.05 5.01 13.32
CA GLY A 469 24.83 5.43 14.49
C GLY A 469 24.15 6.51 15.32
N ALA A 470 22.81 6.53 15.37
CA ALA A 470 22.02 7.56 16.06
C ALA A 470 22.43 7.75 17.53
N ALA A 471 22.43 9.00 17.98
CA ALA A 471 22.78 9.38 19.34
C ALA A 471 21.61 9.16 20.32
N MET A 472 20.37 9.37 19.88
CA MET A 472 19.18 9.10 20.69
C MET A 472 18.80 7.61 20.65
N LYS A 473 19.35 6.83 21.60
CA LYS A 473 19.13 5.38 21.73
C LYS A 473 17.96 4.99 22.66
N GLN A 474 17.20 5.97 23.14
CA GLN A 474 16.06 5.78 24.04
C GLN A 474 15.02 6.88 23.82
N PRO A 475 13.75 6.71 24.26
CA PRO A 475 12.75 7.76 24.19
C PRO A 475 13.14 9.00 24.99
N VAL A 476 12.88 10.19 24.41
CA VAL A 476 13.07 11.49 25.08
C VAL A 476 12.26 11.58 26.39
N VAL A 477 11.11 10.91 26.42
CA VAL A 477 10.19 10.82 27.58
C VAL A 477 10.47 9.63 28.50
N GLY A 478 11.54 8.87 28.25
CA GLY A 478 11.89 7.65 28.97
C GLY A 478 11.13 6.39 28.51
N TRP A 479 11.66 5.23 28.89
CA TRP A 479 11.03 3.93 28.65
C TRP A 479 9.82 3.70 29.56
N SER A 480 8.74 3.22 28.97
CA SER A 480 7.48 2.96 29.70
C SER A 480 7.51 1.63 30.48
N SER A 481 8.46 0.73 30.18
CA SER A 481 8.80 -0.41 31.04
C SER A 481 10.23 -0.94 30.76
N PRO A 482 10.93 -1.52 31.76
CA PRO A 482 12.26 -2.12 31.55
C PRO A 482 12.27 -3.33 30.59
N LYS A 483 11.14 -4.05 30.46
CA LYS A 483 11.02 -5.14 29.47
C LYS A 483 11.00 -4.59 28.05
N LEU A 484 10.31 -3.47 27.79
CA LEU A 484 10.35 -2.83 26.47
C LEU A 484 11.74 -2.26 26.15
N GLU A 485 12.42 -1.65 27.12
CA GLU A 485 13.82 -1.24 26.99
C GLU A 485 14.72 -2.42 26.58
N SER A 486 14.59 -3.57 27.25
CA SER A 486 15.34 -4.78 26.93
C SER A 486 15.01 -5.35 25.54
N ILE A 487 13.76 -5.26 25.09
CA ILE A 487 13.36 -5.68 23.72
C ILE A 487 13.99 -4.72 22.70
N MET A 488 13.85 -3.41 22.90
CA MET A 488 14.34 -2.36 22.01
C MET A 488 15.87 -2.26 21.96
N SER A 489 16.57 -2.83 22.95
CA SER A 489 18.02 -2.94 22.99
C SER A 489 18.56 -4.26 22.40
N SER A 490 17.69 -5.28 22.21
CA SER A 490 18.05 -6.50 21.49
C SER A 490 17.94 -6.26 19.99
N THR A 491 18.90 -6.77 19.22
CA THR A 491 19.02 -6.51 17.78
C THR A 491 19.20 -7.79 16.96
N ARG A 492 18.57 -7.84 15.79
CA ARG A 492 18.65 -8.95 14.82
C ARG A 492 19.27 -8.47 13.52
N ILE A 493 20.23 -9.24 13.00
CA ILE A 493 20.76 -9.05 11.66
C ILE A 493 19.86 -9.81 10.68
N TYR A 494 19.43 -9.12 9.63
CA TYR A 494 18.61 -9.66 8.54
C TYR A 494 19.04 -9.02 7.22
N SER A 495 18.63 -9.62 6.10
CA SER A 495 18.74 -9.05 4.75
C SER A 495 17.36 -8.88 4.15
N ASN A 496 17.11 -7.73 3.52
CA ASN A 496 16.01 -7.58 2.58
C ASN A 496 16.55 -7.92 1.18
N VAL A 497 16.11 -9.05 0.63
CA VAL A 497 16.50 -9.56 -0.68
C VAL A 497 15.28 -9.50 -1.57
N ASN A 498 15.34 -8.66 -2.60
CA ASN A 498 14.34 -8.58 -3.68
C ASN A 498 12.90 -8.34 -3.17
N GLY A 499 12.78 -7.53 -2.11
CA GLY A 499 11.53 -7.18 -1.42
C GLY A 499 11.11 -8.13 -0.28
N THR A 500 11.86 -9.22 -0.05
CA THR A 500 11.52 -10.25 0.94
C THR A 500 12.61 -10.36 2.02
N ILE A 501 12.20 -10.54 3.28
CA ILE A 501 13.13 -10.54 4.43
C ILE A 501 13.62 -11.97 4.71
N ASP A 502 14.94 -12.15 4.85
CA ASP A 502 15.60 -13.37 5.33
C ASP A 502 16.59 -13.05 6.48
N ILE A 503 16.86 -14.03 7.36
CA ILE A 503 17.74 -13.86 8.53
C ILE A 503 19.15 -14.32 8.20
N ILE A 504 20.10 -13.37 8.13
CA ILE A 504 21.52 -13.67 8.23
C ILE A 504 21.80 -14.10 9.68
N ARG A 505 21.63 -15.41 9.96
CA ARG A 505 21.93 -15.98 11.28
C ARG A 505 23.41 -15.76 11.62
N ALA A 506 23.67 -14.83 12.53
CA ALA A 506 24.90 -14.84 13.29
C ALA A 506 25.02 -16.21 13.97
N THR A 507 25.99 -17.01 13.53
CA THR A 507 26.29 -18.30 14.18
C THR A 507 26.64 -17.99 15.64
N PRO A 508 26.02 -18.64 16.64
CA PRO A 508 26.28 -18.35 18.04
C PRO A 508 27.75 -18.64 18.33
N THR A 509 28.55 -17.58 18.38
CA THR A 509 29.99 -17.66 18.59
C THR A 509 30.20 -18.15 20.01
N THR A 510 30.43 -19.45 20.16
CA THR A 510 30.53 -20.11 21.45
C THR A 510 31.63 -19.42 22.24
N SER A 511 31.26 -18.81 23.37
CA SER A 511 32.15 -17.96 24.16
C SER A 511 33.20 -18.81 24.87
N ILE A 512 34.25 -19.20 24.14
CA ILE A 512 35.39 -19.94 24.66
C ILE A 512 36.06 -19.08 25.74
N THR A 513 35.74 -19.39 27.00
CA THR A 513 36.31 -18.75 28.18
C THR A 513 37.81 -18.99 28.18
N ARG A 514 38.58 -17.96 27.82
CA ARG A 514 40.05 -17.99 27.73
C ARG A 514 40.67 -18.15 29.13
N THR A 515 40.67 -19.37 29.63
CA THR A 515 41.38 -19.76 30.84
C THR A 515 42.84 -20.01 30.50
N ASN A 516 43.74 -19.26 31.15
CA ASN A 516 45.16 -19.27 30.80
C ASN A 516 45.85 -20.56 31.26
N LYS A 517 46.18 -21.46 30.33
CA LYS A 517 47.16 -22.53 30.52
C LYS A 517 48.13 -22.59 29.32
N ARG A 518 49.43 -22.76 29.60
CA ARG A 518 50.51 -22.85 28.61
C ARG A 518 50.74 -24.29 28.16
N THR A 519 51.27 -24.48 26.94
CA THR A 519 51.92 -25.71 26.39
C THR A 519 51.05 -26.97 26.35
N ALA A 520 50.84 -27.66 25.21
CA ALA A 520 51.88 -28.26 24.35
C ALA A 520 51.32 -28.79 22.99
N ILE A 521 52.20 -28.82 21.97
CA ILE A 521 52.31 -29.69 20.75
C ILE A 521 51.25 -30.83 20.58
N ILE A 522 50.66 -31.14 19.41
CA ILE A 522 51.26 -31.47 18.07
C ILE A 522 50.39 -31.00 16.87
N ALA A 523 51.02 -30.86 15.69
CA ALA A 523 50.50 -30.31 14.44
C ALA A 523 49.60 -31.25 13.58
N GLY A 524 48.92 -30.67 12.59
CA GLY A 524 48.27 -31.38 11.47
C GLY A 524 47.91 -30.49 10.27
N ALA A 525 48.36 -30.89 9.07
CA ALA A 525 47.78 -30.56 7.75
C ALA A 525 47.73 -29.08 7.24
N THR A 526 48.82 -28.31 7.28
CA THR A 526 48.94 -27.05 6.48
C THR A 526 50.23 -26.93 5.62
N ALA A 527 51.03 -27.99 5.51
CA ALA A 527 52.33 -27.96 4.79
C ALA A 527 52.29 -28.42 3.32
N THR A 528 51.22 -29.09 2.87
CA THR A 528 51.20 -29.82 1.58
C THR A 528 50.94 -28.93 0.36
N ALA A 529 50.07 -27.92 0.46
CA ALA A 529 49.65 -27.10 -0.68
C ALA A 529 50.79 -26.22 -1.25
N VAL A 530 51.57 -25.58 -0.37
CA VAL A 530 52.64 -24.64 -0.76
C VAL A 530 53.77 -25.37 -1.50
N LEU A 531 54.17 -26.55 -1.04
CA LEU A 531 55.21 -27.35 -1.67
C LEU A 531 54.78 -27.83 -3.07
N PHE A 532 53.52 -28.21 -3.23
CA PHE A 532 52.98 -28.68 -4.52
C PHE A 532 52.94 -27.55 -5.56
N LEU A 533 52.51 -26.34 -5.17
CA LEU A 533 52.55 -25.16 -6.03
C LEU A 533 53.99 -24.81 -6.44
N PHE A 534 54.95 -24.82 -5.49
CA PHE A 534 56.34 -24.50 -5.78
C PHE A 534 56.98 -25.47 -6.79
N ILE A 535 56.73 -26.78 -6.64
CA ILE A 535 57.24 -27.80 -7.58
C ILE A 535 56.67 -27.60 -8.99
N ASN A 536 55.38 -27.30 -9.12
CA ASN A 536 54.75 -27.06 -10.43
C ASN A 536 55.26 -25.77 -11.12
N CYS A 537 55.53 -24.70 -10.36
CA CYS A 537 56.15 -23.50 -10.92
C CYS A 537 57.59 -23.78 -11.42
N VAL A 538 58.39 -24.54 -10.67
CA VAL A 538 59.77 -24.88 -11.05
C VAL A 538 59.80 -25.78 -12.29
N THR A 539 58.95 -26.80 -12.39
CA THR A 539 58.90 -27.67 -13.57
C THR A 539 58.45 -26.92 -14.82
N TRP A 540 57.49 -26.01 -14.72
CA TRP A 540 57.06 -25.14 -15.82
C TRP A 540 58.18 -24.23 -16.34
N ILE A 541 58.94 -23.59 -15.43
CA ILE A 541 60.09 -22.74 -15.79
C ILE A 541 61.21 -23.55 -16.45
N LEU A 542 61.47 -24.78 -15.99
CA LEU A 542 62.46 -25.67 -16.60
C LEU A 542 62.01 -26.19 -17.98
N TYR A 543 60.72 -26.44 -18.17
CA TYR A 543 60.15 -26.79 -19.48
C TYR A 543 60.31 -25.64 -20.49
N LEU A 544 59.99 -24.40 -20.08
CA LEU A 544 60.18 -23.21 -20.91
C LEU A 544 61.66 -22.93 -21.23
N ARG A 545 62.58 -23.19 -20.29
CA ARG A 545 64.03 -23.08 -20.55
C ARG A 545 64.51 -24.13 -21.55
N ARG A 546 64.10 -25.40 -21.42
CA ARG A 546 64.41 -26.45 -22.41
C ARG A 546 63.87 -26.11 -23.80
N ARG A 547 62.66 -25.53 -23.90
CA ARG A 547 62.06 -25.11 -25.18
C ARG A 547 62.74 -23.89 -25.83
N ARG A 548 63.66 -23.20 -25.13
CA ARG A 548 64.46 -22.08 -25.65
C ARG A 548 65.92 -22.45 -25.99
N GLN A 549 66.30 -23.73 -25.91
CA GLN A 549 67.64 -24.23 -26.28
C GLN A 549 67.60 -25.12 -27.54
N SER A 550 66.63 -24.90 -28.43
CA SER A 550 66.44 -25.66 -29.68
C SER A 550 66.09 -24.76 -30.87
N ILE A 551 66.64 -23.54 -30.89
CA ILE A 551 66.82 -22.74 -32.09
C ILE A 551 68.30 -22.35 -32.08
N ASP A 552 69.08 -23.00 -32.96
CA ASP A 552 70.52 -22.77 -33.06
C ASP A 552 70.86 -21.38 -33.61
N GLY A 553 72.07 -20.92 -33.28
CA GLY A 553 72.52 -19.58 -33.62
C GLY A 553 72.87 -19.41 -35.10
N LEU A 554 72.71 -18.18 -35.61
CA LEU A 554 73.29 -17.75 -36.88
C LEU A 554 74.09 -16.44 -36.69
N THR A 555 75.27 -16.40 -37.32
CA THR A 555 75.97 -15.18 -37.77
C THR A 555 76.38 -14.13 -36.73
N LYS A 556 77.40 -14.51 -35.94
CA LYS A 556 78.58 -13.71 -35.56
C LYS A 556 78.93 -12.53 -36.51
N GLN A 557 79.03 -11.30 -35.98
CA GLN A 557 79.99 -10.27 -36.43
C GLN A 557 80.39 -9.34 -35.26
N THR A 558 81.46 -8.57 -35.40
CA THR A 558 82.21 -7.84 -34.35
C THR A 558 82.31 -6.35 -34.67
N ILE A 559 82.74 -5.52 -33.69
CA ILE A 559 83.09 -4.07 -33.66
C ILE A 559 82.21 -3.33 -32.62
N ASP A 560 82.67 -2.34 -31.84
CA ASP A 560 83.95 -2.06 -31.16
C ASP A 560 83.68 -0.93 -30.12
N ASP A 561 84.72 -0.36 -29.52
CA ASP A 561 84.75 0.67 -28.47
C ASP A 561 83.99 2.00 -28.74
N ARG A 562 83.55 2.63 -27.63
CA ARG A 562 83.34 4.09 -27.37
C ARG A 562 82.45 4.93 -28.31
N ASP A 563 81.41 5.58 -27.75
CA ASP A 563 81.54 7.00 -27.31
C ASP A 563 80.36 7.51 -26.46
N TRP A 564 80.54 8.67 -25.81
CA TRP A 564 79.49 9.53 -25.22
C TRP A 564 79.66 10.95 -25.80
N PRO A 565 78.55 11.62 -26.19
CA PRO A 565 78.40 13.01 -25.76
C PRO A 565 76.95 13.45 -25.43
N GLU A 566 76.85 14.43 -24.52
CA GLU A 566 76.07 15.70 -24.58
C GLU A 566 74.63 15.69 -25.18
N ILE A 567 73.61 16.35 -24.59
CA ILE A 567 73.50 17.79 -24.22
C ILE A 567 72.56 17.98 -23.00
N GLN A 568 72.71 19.10 -22.26
CA GLN A 568 71.95 19.45 -21.03
C GLN A 568 71.49 20.93 -21.01
N GLU A 569 70.27 21.19 -20.49
CA GLU A 569 69.67 22.51 -20.09
C GLU A 569 69.55 23.59 -21.21
N VAL A 570 69.07 24.86 -21.06
CA VAL A 570 68.77 25.83 -19.96
C VAL A 570 67.67 26.81 -20.51
N GLU A 571 66.66 27.44 -19.89
CA GLU A 571 65.95 27.57 -18.58
C GLU A 571 64.43 27.84 -18.88
N GLY A 572 63.47 28.28 -18.02
CA GLY A 572 63.39 28.55 -16.57
C GLY A 572 62.45 29.74 -16.18
N LYS A 573 61.92 29.72 -14.94
CA LYS A 573 61.27 30.83 -14.15
C LYS A 573 59.93 31.44 -14.65
N ALA A 574 59.07 32.07 -13.81
CA ALA A 574 58.84 31.99 -12.35
C ALA A 574 57.48 32.62 -11.90
N LYS A 575 57.05 32.25 -10.68
CA LYS A 575 55.87 32.62 -9.86
C LYS A 575 55.23 34.03 -9.95
N PHE A 576 53.94 34.10 -9.58
CA PHE A 576 53.36 35.11 -8.67
C PHE A 576 52.15 34.54 -7.87
N GLU A 577 51.73 35.21 -6.78
CA GLU A 577 50.61 34.84 -5.88
C GLU A 577 49.73 36.07 -5.52
N LEU A 578 48.52 35.82 -4.99
CA LEU A 578 47.51 36.78 -4.47
C LEU A 578 46.85 37.70 -5.53
N SER A 579 45.64 38.24 -5.33
CA SER A 579 44.73 38.27 -4.16
C SER A 579 43.28 37.87 -4.54
N PRO A 580 42.33 37.72 -3.59
CA PRO A 580 40.90 37.59 -3.93
C PRO A 580 40.26 38.96 -4.20
N ASP A 581 39.30 39.04 -5.13
CA ASP A 581 38.05 39.82 -5.01
C ASP A 581 37.11 39.66 -6.24
N GLU A 582 35.87 40.15 -6.10
CA GLU A 582 34.86 40.44 -7.14
C GLU A 582 34.65 39.43 -8.30
N LYS A 583 33.78 38.43 -8.11
CA LYS A 583 32.87 38.00 -9.20
C LYS A 583 31.65 38.92 -9.24
N ARG A 584 31.70 39.93 -10.13
CA ARG A 584 30.61 40.90 -10.31
C ARG A 584 29.33 40.24 -10.84
N ILE A 585 28.20 40.72 -10.34
CA ILE A 585 26.86 40.39 -10.83
C ILE A 585 26.67 41.07 -12.20
N TYR A 586 26.15 40.34 -13.18
CA TYR A 586 25.69 40.91 -14.45
C TYR A 586 24.17 41.16 -14.38
N GLU A 587 23.78 42.35 -13.93
CA GLU A 587 22.40 42.83 -14.11
C GLU A 587 22.14 43.10 -15.61
N MET A 588 21.05 42.55 -16.13
CA MET A 588 20.47 43.03 -17.39
C MET A 588 19.67 44.30 -17.13
N LYS A 589 20.17 45.45 -17.59
CA LYS A 589 19.37 46.67 -17.67
C LYS A 589 18.31 46.54 -18.77
N GLY A 590 17.06 46.34 -18.37
CA GLY A 590 15.89 46.54 -19.21
C GLY A 590 15.21 47.87 -18.88
N GLU A 591 15.38 48.89 -19.72
CA GLU A 591 14.59 50.13 -19.65
C GLU A 591 13.29 49.95 -20.45
N ASP A 592 12.21 49.53 -19.80
CA ASP A 592 10.87 49.54 -20.41
C ASP A 592 9.78 49.83 -19.36
N TRP A 593 9.40 51.10 -19.22
CA TRP A 593 8.46 51.57 -18.20
C TRP A 593 7.01 51.38 -18.64
N ARG A 594 6.33 50.37 -18.09
CA ARG A 594 4.86 50.26 -18.18
C ARG A 594 4.22 50.35 -16.80
N HIS A 595 3.17 51.17 -16.72
CA HIS A 595 2.62 51.66 -15.44
C HIS A 595 1.96 50.54 -14.63
N GLU A 596 2.21 50.56 -13.32
CA GLU A 596 1.37 49.85 -12.36
C GLU A 596 -0.02 50.52 -12.30
N ALA A 597 -1.09 49.72 -12.39
CA ALA A 597 -2.44 50.19 -12.11
C ALA A 597 -2.71 50.06 -10.60
N PRO A 598 -3.33 51.07 -9.95
CA PRO A 598 -3.37 51.15 -8.49
C PRO A 598 -4.29 50.11 -7.83
N ASP A 599 -3.86 49.64 -6.66
CA ASP A 599 -4.65 48.76 -5.79
C ASP A 599 -5.99 49.41 -5.41
N THR A 600 -7.08 48.82 -5.90
CA THR A 600 -8.46 49.15 -5.52
C THR A 600 -9.39 47.93 -5.65
N ARG A 601 -9.11 46.84 -4.91
CA ARG A 601 -10.14 45.80 -4.70
C ARG A 601 -11.12 46.21 -3.60
N VAL A 602 -12.18 46.90 -4.04
CA VAL A 602 -13.35 47.30 -3.24
C VAL A 602 -13.86 46.12 -2.41
N ARG A 603 -13.99 46.33 -1.09
CA ARG A 603 -14.81 45.46 -0.25
C ARG A 603 -16.29 45.70 -0.57
N ALA A 604 -16.92 44.74 -1.23
CA ALA A 604 -18.37 44.62 -1.21
C ALA A 604 -18.77 43.92 0.11
N GLU A 605 -18.84 44.68 1.20
CA GLU A 605 -19.47 44.21 2.44
C GLU A 605 -20.98 44.07 2.18
N ALA A 606 -21.50 42.84 2.26
CA ALA A 606 -22.92 42.57 2.10
C ALA A 606 -23.68 43.04 3.34
N ASP A 607 -24.74 43.82 3.15
CA ASP A 607 -25.63 44.32 4.21
C ASP A 607 -26.17 43.16 5.06
N PRO A 608 -25.90 43.10 6.38
CA PRO A 608 -26.46 42.08 7.26
C PRO A 608 -28.00 42.14 7.39
N GLY A 609 -28.65 43.20 6.93
CA GLY A 609 -30.07 43.47 7.12
C GLY A 609 -31.05 42.87 6.11
N ASN A 610 -30.62 42.47 4.89
CA ASN A 610 -31.54 42.13 3.79
C ASN A 610 -31.14 40.89 2.97
N ALA A 611 -31.26 39.70 3.55
CA ALA A 611 -31.36 38.43 2.81
C ALA A 611 -32.81 37.91 2.88
N VAL A 612 -33.47 37.76 1.74
CA VAL A 612 -34.93 37.50 1.67
C VAL A 612 -35.29 36.10 2.16
N THR A 613 -36.08 36.03 3.23
CA THR A 613 -36.62 34.79 3.79
C THR A 613 -37.82 34.25 2.99
N HIS A 614 -37.62 33.68 1.80
CA HIS A 614 -38.59 32.79 1.15
C HIS A 614 -37.91 31.84 0.15
N ALA A 615 -37.59 30.63 0.60
CA ALA A 615 -37.43 29.48 -0.29
C ALA A 615 -38.80 28.82 -0.52
N PHE A 616 -39.12 28.43 -1.75
CA PHE A 616 -40.36 27.73 -2.08
C PHE A 616 -40.31 26.28 -1.56
N GLU A 617 -41.38 25.84 -0.91
CA GLU A 617 -41.64 24.42 -0.66
C GLU A 617 -42.25 23.72 -1.90
N LEU A 618 -42.28 22.38 -1.81
CA LEU A 618 -43.14 21.40 -2.49
C LEU A 618 -42.53 20.60 -3.65
N PRO A 619 -42.98 19.34 -3.88
CA PRO A 619 -43.93 18.55 -3.08
C PRO A 619 -43.31 17.29 -2.44
N ALA A 620 -43.86 16.85 -1.30
CA ALA A 620 -43.54 15.55 -0.71
C ALA A 620 -44.14 14.39 -1.54
N THR A 621 -43.42 13.29 -1.69
CA THR A 621 -43.88 12.09 -2.41
C THR A 621 -44.17 10.91 -1.46
N ASN A 622 -45.44 10.84 -1.03
CA ASN A 622 -46.11 9.70 -0.39
C ASN A 622 -45.36 8.87 0.67
N PHE A 623 -45.76 9.06 1.93
CA PHE A 623 -45.58 8.07 2.98
C PHE A 623 -46.48 6.85 2.75
N SER A 624 -45.93 5.81 2.12
CA SER A 624 -46.45 4.44 2.19
C SER A 624 -45.75 3.69 3.32
N LYS A 625 -46.47 2.83 4.04
CA LYS A 625 -45.93 2.05 5.17
C LYS A 625 -44.80 1.08 4.76
N ASP A 626 -44.80 0.67 3.48
CA ASP A 626 -43.94 -0.41 2.96
C ASP A 626 -42.96 0.08 1.86
N GLY A 627 -42.72 1.39 1.78
CA GLY A 627 -41.82 2.00 0.78
C GLY A 627 -40.33 1.74 1.06
N LYS A 628 -39.62 1.07 0.15
CA LYS A 628 -38.15 0.90 0.20
C LYS A 628 -37.45 1.95 -0.66
N TRP A 629 -36.31 2.44 -0.16
CA TRP A 629 -35.45 3.39 -0.87
C TRP A 629 -34.62 2.72 -1.99
N GLY A 630 -34.30 3.48 -3.04
CA GLY A 630 -33.18 3.16 -3.95
C GLY A 630 -33.49 2.46 -5.28
N VAL A 631 -34.76 2.27 -5.66
CA VAL A 631 -35.11 1.70 -6.99
C VAL A 631 -36.04 2.64 -7.77
N PRO A 632 -35.67 3.11 -8.97
CA PRO A 632 -36.58 3.86 -9.83
C PRO A 632 -37.62 2.92 -10.45
N ILE A 633 -38.90 3.15 -10.16
CA ILE A 633 -40.00 2.37 -10.78
C ILE A 633 -40.18 2.85 -12.22
N ILE A 634 -39.57 2.14 -13.16
CA ILE A 634 -39.88 2.28 -14.60
C ILE A 634 -41.30 1.74 -14.82
N LYS A 635 -42.25 2.64 -15.09
CA LYS A 635 -43.55 2.25 -15.64
C LYS A 635 -43.43 2.07 -17.15
N GLU A 636 -43.60 0.85 -17.62
CA GLU A 636 -43.81 0.59 -19.05
C GLU A 636 -45.10 1.28 -19.53
N PRO A 637 -45.08 1.98 -20.69
CA PRO A 637 -46.30 2.54 -21.27
C PRO A 637 -47.15 1.43 -21.89
N THR A 638 -48.23 1.05 -21.21
CA THR A 638 -49.23 0.13 -21.79
C THR A 638 -49.98 0.84 -22.93
N PRO A 639 -50.18 0.21 -24.11
CA PRO A 639 -50.76 0.92 -25.26
C PRO A 639 -52.22 1.33 -25.05
N CYS A 640 -52.52 2.63 -25.19
CA CYS A 640 -53.90 3.10 -25.25
C CYS A 640 -54.58 2.65 -26.55
N SER A 641 -55.48 1.66 -26.47
CA SER A 641 -56.34 1.28 -27.58
C SER A 641 -57.39 2.37 -27.85
N SER A 642 -57.64 2.67 -29.13
CA SER A 642 -58.60 3.70 -29.53
C SER A 642 -59.66 3.13 -30.50
N ARG A 643 -60.92 3.23 -30.05
CA ARG A 643 -62.19 3.23 -30.82
C ARG A 643 -62.77 1.89 -31.35
N ARG A 644 -64.03 1.68 -30.89
CA ARG A 644 -65.22 1.14 -31.60
C ARG A 644 -65.37 -0.37 -31.86
N ALA A 645 -66.04 -1.00 -30.90
CA ALA A 645 -67.39 -1.60 -31.02
C ALA A 645 -67.66 -2.79 -31.98
N SER A 646 -67.99 -3.95 -31.39
CA SER A 646 -69.26 -4.66 -31.66
C SER A 646 -69.59 -5.76 -30.62
N THR A 647 -70.76 -5.63 -29.96
CA THR A 647 -71.72 -6.71 -29.55
C THR A 647 -71.31 -7.99 -28.77
N VAL A 648 -71.91 -8.12 -27.57
CA VAL A 648 -72.81 -9.24 -27.10
C VAL A 648 -72.29 -10.40 -26.18
N ALA A 649 -72.93 -10.45 -24.99
CA ALA A 649 -73.33 -11.58 -24.11
C ALA A 649 -72.36 -12.43 -23.22
N GLY A 650 -72.75 -12.54 -21.94
CA GLY A 650 -72.51 -13.67 -21.01
C GLY A 650 -71.24 -13.62 -20.12
N GLY A 651 -71.27 -13.86 -18.81
CA GLY A 651 -72.40 -14.05 -17.86
C GLY A 651 -71.93 -14.46 -16.45
N THR A 652 -72.78 -14.28 -15.42
CA THR A 652 -72.76 -14.96 -14.07
C THR A 652 -71.47 -14.85 -13.22
N VAL A 653 -71.32 -13.95 -12.23
CA VAL A 653 -71.94 -13.88 -10.88
C VAL A 653 -71.51 -15.00 -9.89
N VAL A 654 -70.91 -14.62 -8.74
CA VAL A 654 -71.23 -15.09 -7.36
C VAL A 654 -70.46 -14.26 -6.29
N SER A 655 -71.06 -14.12 -5.10
CA SER A 655 -70.65 -13.38 -3.88
C SER A 655 -69.38 -13.96 -3.20
N ILE A 656 -68.51 -13.20 -2.51
CA ILE A 656 -68.68 -12.38 -1.29
C ILE A 656 -69.18 -13.16 -0.06
N VAL A 657 -68.36 -13.20 1.02
CA VAL A 657 -68.70 -12.97 2.45
C VAL A 657 -67.38 -12.99 3.26
N ALA A 658 -67.35 -12.36 4.44
CA ALA A 658 -66.18 -12.25 5.34
C ALA A 658 -66.59 -12.42 6.82
N ARG A 659 -65.61 -12.35 7.74
CA ARG A 659 -65.64 -12.46 9.24
C ARG A 659 -65.27 -13.83 9.81
N LYS A 660 -64.75 -13.97 11.04
CA LYS A 660 -64.00 -13.08 12.00
C LYS A 660 -63.66 -13.94 13.25
N ASP A 661 -62.57 -13.63 13.98
CA ASP A 661 -62.21 -14.18 15.32
C ASP A 661 -61.84 -15.69 15.34
N SER A 662 -61.05 -16.24 16.28
CA SER A 662 -60.02 -15.70 17.23
C SER A 662 -59.14 -16.89 17.72
N SER A 663 -58.10 -16.63 18.53
CA SER A 663 -57.56 -17.49 19.64
C SER A 663 -57.45 -19.02 19.43
N ASP A 664 -56.31 -19.70 19.62
CA ASP A 664 -55.46 -19.57 20.83
C ASP A 664 -54.06 -20.26 20.73
N MET A 665 -53.21 -19.87 21.68
CA MET A 665 -52.07 -20.61 22.31
C MET A 665 -51.41 -21.83 21.62
N ALA A 666 -50.14 -21.66 21.23
CA ALA A 666 -48.99 -22.43 21.74
C ALA A 666 -47.67 -21.66 21.47
#